data_AF-A0A3M1MEL0-F1
#
_entry.id   AF-A0A3M1MEL0-F1
#
_cell.length_a   1.000
_cell.length_b   1.000
_cell.length_c   1.000
_cell.angle_alpha   90.00
_cell.angle_beta   90.00
_cell.angle_gamma   90.00
#
_symmetry.space_group_name_H-M   'P 1'
#
loop_
_entity.id
_entity.type
_entity.pdbx_description
1 polymer ?
#
loop_
_entity_poly.entity_id
_entity_poly.type
_entity_poly.pdbx_seq_one_letter_code
_entity_poly.pdbx_strand_id
1 'polypeptide(L)'
;MSGTTQSGSGSPAQTTVPLLLEALGKEQRQGIVRAAARWVADRVCNRALPEPQELLPELAQSIVMGAFVTLKRGEILRGCCGVLGKAMALGDAVRDAAVKTARDDRRMAPISPCELPFLHMDVTLLGPFQRVQQTGRDRIAAVEVGRHGLMIQHGQQSGLLLPSVAVERGWNAEKFLQAVCTKAGLPMGAWENADTQLFLFEGHAMGGPLAEFLPEGLPRSLPLPLTETDLAEYARVAGENIVALVSGGAPSYIIPHLSDLHVNALVLSMHWSNPEAAGSARSANAIQFSIRPGLPLQSTLYQMCQQTAAMFQRQGFSGELRIGLTLGFDPAMHGFGAQADLAGVDSADRAVVIADARHCGFAFDPARPAEELLDELRQRLPIGSRDAAVHSMQVISTMPRVISISMPTPVSRQGVRPPAVAGKFYPAEDAARRELVDRLVKGPAPHQLRPLAVMVPHAGLKYSGKIAANVWRRIEDLDGRTLVIVGPKHTPRGVNWAVCPCTAWSLSQAVTFENDLELAQTFAARVEPLQLDAAAHAEEHGIEVQLPFLERFGRRCKVVGLALGGGSWPDIRAAAEEFADAIRDLQPRPLLVISSDMNHYAPDEENRRLDRLALDAMATGDPQHLIDVCRQHEISMCGVVPAALIM
;
A
#
# COMPACT_ATOMS: atom_id res chain seq x y z
N MET A 1 56.62 17.98 58.35
CA MET A 1 55.16 18.14 58.12
C MET A 1 54.88 17.52 56.76
N SER A 2 54.84 16.19 56.73
CA SER A 2 53.61 15.37 56.70
C SER A 2 52.98 15.35 55.30
N GLY A 3 53.54 14.49 54.45
CA GLY A 3 52.96 14.10 53.17
C GLY A 3 51.81 13.12 53.38
N THR A 4 50.68 13.44 52.80
CA THR A 4 49.43 12.68 52.86
C THR A 4 49.45 11.56 51.83
N THR A 5 49.30 10.33 52.30
CA THR A 5 49.09 9.11 51.51
C THR A 5 47.65 9.05 51.01
N GLN A 6 47.45 9.02 49.68
CA GLN A 6 46.16 8.64 49.08
C GLN A 6 46.10 7.11 48.96
N SER A 7 45.19 6.50 49.72
CA SER A 7 44.80 5.10 49.59
C SER A 7 43.84 4.94 48.41
N GLY A 8 44.32 4.34 47.32
CA GLY A 8 43.48 3.89 46.22
C GLY A 8 42.66 2.67 46.63
N SER A 9 41.36 2.84 46.83
CA SER A 9 40.41 1.73 46.88
C SER A 9 40.14 1.26 45.46
N GLY A 10 40.82 0.19 45.04
CA GLY A 10 40.49 -0.53 43.81
C GLY A 10 39.13 -1.21 43.95
N SER A 11 38.11 -0.70 43.25
CA SER A 11 36.90 -1.47 42.94
C SER A 11 37.31 -2.69 42.09
N PRO A 12 36.87 -3.90 42.44
CA PRO A 12 37.17 -5.08 41.63
C PRO A 12 36.46 -4.94 40.28
N ALA A 13 37.23 -5.05 39.20
CA ALA A 13 36.72 -5.14 37.84
C ALA A 13 35.82 -6.39 37.74
N GLN A 14 34.51 -6.18 37.75
CA GLN A 14 33.54 -7.22 37.42
C GLN A 14 33.77 -7.61 35.96
N THR A 15 34.27 -8.83 35.77
CA THR A 15 34.47 -9.45 34.46
C THR A 15 33.10 -9.75 33.87
N THR A 16 32.65 -8.90 32.95
CA THR A 16 31.35 -8.99 32.27
C THR A 16 31.36 -10.11 31.23
N VAL A 17 30.86 -11.28 31.62
CA VAL A 17 30.73 -12.46 30.75
C VAL A 17 29.54 -12.26 29.79
N PRO A 18 29.66 -12.60 28.49
CA PRO A 18 28.52 -12.61 27.57
C PRO A 18 27.40 -13.51 28.06
N LEU A 19 26.16 -13.03 27.96
CA LEU A 19 24.98 -13.77 28.41
C LEU A 19 24.79 -15.04 27.58
N LEU A 20 24.84 -16.20 28.24
CA LEU A 20 24.51 -17.47 27.58
C LEU A 20 22.98 -17.57 27.47
N LEU A 21 22.44 -17.33 26.28
CA LEU A 21 20.99 -17.23 26.07
C LEU A 21 20.23 -18.52 26.43
N GLU A 22 20.86 -19.68 26.27
CA GLU A 22 20.29 -20.98 26.64
C GLU A 22 20.14 -21.14 28.16
N ALA A 23 21.00 -20.49 28.95
CA ALA A 23 20.98 -20.56 30.41
C ALA A 23 19.92 -19.65 31.07
N LEU A 24 19.23 -18.81 30.30
CA LEU A 24 18.17 -17.95 30.81
C LEU A 24 16.99 -18.80 31.33
N GLY A 25 16.75 -18.74 32.64
CA GLY A 25 15.62 -19.37 33.29
C GLY A 25 14.27 -18.73 32.92
N LYS A 26 13.17 -19.44 33.19
CA LYS A 26 11.81 -18.97 32.86
C LYS A 26 11.48 -17.59 33.46
N GLU A 27 11.82 -17.37 34.72
CA GLU A 27 11.57 -16.08 35.40
C GLU A 27 12.37 -14.93 34.80
N GLN A 28 13.63 -15.16 34.43
CA GLN A 28 14.48 -14.15 33.80
C GLN A 28 13.93 -13.76 32.43
N ARG A 29 13.51 -14.73 31.62
CA ARG A 29 12.86 -14.48 30.31
C ARG A 29 11.59 -13.66 30.49
N GLN A 30 10.72 -14.04 31.43
CA GLN A 30 9.51 -13.27 31.72
C GLN A 30 9.81 -11.87 32.26
N GLY A 31 10.89 -11.71 33.04
CA GLY A 31 11.37 -10.42 33.51
C GLY A 31 11.78 -9.49 32.35
N ILE A 32 12.54 -10.01 31.38
CA ILE A 32 12.92 -9.28 30.16
C ILE A 32 11.68 -8.83 29.38
N VAL A 33 10.71 -9.72 29.17
CA VAL A 33 9.46 -9.40 28.45
C VAL A 33 8.66 -8.33 29.20
N ARG A 34 8.51 -8.45 30.53
CA ARG A 34 7.83 -7.43 31.35
C ARG A 34 8.54 -6.07 31.29
N ALA A 35 9.86 -6.06 31.33
CA ALA A 35 10.64 -4.82 31.23
C ALA A 35 10.44 -4.14 29.86
N ALA A 36 10.51 -4.92 28.77
CA ALA A 36 10.23 -4.44 27.42
C ALA A 36 8.81 -3.88 27.30
N ALA A 37 7.80 -4.60 27.81
CA ALA A 37 6.40 -4.19 27.78
C ALA A 37 6.20 -2.86 28.53
N ARG A 38 6.87 -2.70 29.68
CA ARG A 38 6.84 -1.46 30.46
C ARG A 38 7.43 -0.29 29.68
N TRP A 39 8.60 -0.45 29.05
CA TRP A 39 9.21 0.61 28.24
C TRP A 39 8.38 0.95 27.00
N VAL A 40 7.79 -0.04 26.33
CA VAL A 40 6.86 0.19 25.22
C VAL A 40 5.67 1.02 25.70
N ALA A 41 4.98 0.58 26.76
CA ALA A 41 3.78 1.22 27.28
C ALA A 41 4.06 2.66 27.75
N ASP A 42 5.12 2.87 28.55
CA ASP A 42 5.46 4.20 29.04
C ASP A 42 5.88 5.13 27.90
N ARG A 43 6.61 4.64 26.89
CA ARG A 43 6.95 5.44 25.71
C ARG A 43 5.71 5.82 24.89
N VAL A 44 4.79 4.88 24.67
CA VAL A 44 3.53 5.12 23.95
C VAL A 44 2.70 6.17 24.66
N CYS A 45 2.56 6.06 25.98
CA CYS A 45 1.73 6.94 26.80
C CYS A 45 2.41 8.25 27.26
N ASN A 46 3.59 8.60 26.71
CA ASN A 46 4.38 9.78 27.11
C ASN A 46 4.69 9.84 28.63
N ARG A 47 4.92 8.69 29.27
CA ARG A 47 5.34 8.60 30.67
C ARG A 47 6.86 8.59 30.79
N ALA A 48 7.37 8.91 31.98
CA ALA A 48 8.79 8.77 32.30
C ALA A 48 9.22 7.30 32.16
N LEU A 49 10.37 7.06 31.53
CA LEU A 49 10.90 5.72 31.33
C LEU A 49 11.72 5.31 32.57
N PRO A 50 11.43 4.16 33.21
CA PRO A 50 12.24 3.64 34.31
C PRO A 50 13.63 3.21 33.83
N GLU A 51 14.63 3.31 34.70
CA GLU A 51 16.00 2.90 34.37
C GLU A 51 16.12 1.37 34.26
N PRO A 52 17.06 0.85 33.44
CA PRO A 52 17.26 -0.58 33.25
C PRO A 52 17.44 -1.39 34.54
N GLN A 53 18.18 -0.85 35.51
CA GLN A 53 18.45 -1.52 36.77
C GLN A 53 17.20 -1.63 37.67
N GLU A 54 16.19 -0.77 37.47
CA GLU A 54 14.93 -0.84 38.21
C GLU A 54 14.07 -2.02 37.77
N LEU A 55 14.04 -2.30 36.46
CA LEU A 55 13.21 -3.36 35.89
C LEU A 55 13.95 -4.70 35.75
N LEU A 56 15.27 -4.66 35.55
CA LEU A 56 16.12 -5.84 35.35
C LEU A 56 17.37 -5.75 36.25
N PRO A 57 17.28 -6.04 37.56
CA PRO A 57 18.33 -5.72 38.52
C PRO A 57 19.73 -6.22 38.14
N GLU A 58 20.05 -7.49 38.41
CA GLU A 58 21.36 -8.06 38.07
C GLU A 58 21.52 -8.30 36.56
N LEU A 59 20.39 -8.52 35.88
CA LEU A 59 20.37 -8.90 34.48
C LEU A 59 20.67 -7.72 33.53
N ALA A 60 20.39 -6.47 33.93
CA ALA A 60 20.60 -5.30 33.08
C ALA A 60 22.05 -5.16 32.59
N GLN A 61 23.03 -5.53 33.42
CA GLN A 61 24.46 -5.42 33.10
C GLN A 61 25.01 -6.62 32.31
N SER A 62 24.19 -7.65 32.07
CA SER A 62 24.60 -8.79 31.24
C SER A 62 24.87 -8.33 29.81
N ILE A 63 25.89 -8.89 29.17
CA ILE A 63 26.30 -8.45 27.83
C ILE A 63 25.59 -9.25 26.75
N VAL A 64 24.95 -8.55 25.81
CA VAL A 64 24.38 -9.11 24.57
C VAL A 64 24.96 -8.40 23.35
N MET A 65 24.84 -9.03 22.18
CA MET A 65 25.29 -8.43 20.91
C MET A 65 24.23 -7.56 20.23
N GLY A 66 23.01 -7.58 20.77
CA GLY A 66 21.89 -6.81 20.30
C GLY A 66 20.57 -7.32 20.86
N ALA A 67 19.53 -6.53 20.67
CA ALA A 67 18.16 -6.88 20.98
C ALA A 67 17.22 -6.28 19.93
N PHE A 68 16.13 -6.99 19.65
CA PHE A 68 15.01 -6.51 18.85
C PHE A 68 13.72 -6.64 19.65
N VAL A 69 12.84 -5.67 19.50
CA VAL A 69 11.45 -5.76 19.95
C VAL A 69 10.59 -5.75 18.70
N THR A 70 9.68 -6.70 18.61
CA THR A 70 8.70 -6.82 17.53
C THR A 70 7.31 -6.73 18.12
N LEU A 71 6.46 -5.89 17.54
CA LEU A 71 5.04 -5.77 17.86
C LEU A 71 4.23 -6.24 16.65
N LYS A 72 3.22 -7.07 16.89
CA LYS A 72 2.27 -7.54 15.88
C LYS A 72 0.84 -7.36 16.36
N ARG A 73 -0.10 -7.12 15.45
CA ARG A 73 -1.55 -7.23 15.70
C ARG A 73 -2.07 -8.41 14.90
N GLY A 74 -2.43 -9.50 15.59
CA GLY A 74 -2.57 -10.80 14.93
C GLY A 74 -1.28 -11.16 14.17
N GLU A 75 -1.42 -11.50 12.88
CA GLU A 75 -0.27 -11.81 12.00
C GLU A 75 0.38 -10.56 11.37
N ILE A 76 -0.18 -9.37 11.61
CA ILE A 76 0.25 -8.14 10.94
C ILE A 76 1.35 -7.47 11.76
N LEU A 77 2.52 -7.27 11.15
CA LEU A 77 3.62 -6.51 11.77
C LEU A 77 3.17 -5.08 12.07
N ARG A 78 3.39 -4.62 13.30
CA ARG A 78 3.05 -3.26 13.77
C ARG A 78 4.27 -2.40 14.14
N GLY A 79 5.41 -3.03 14.39
CA GLY A 79 6.71 -2.39 14.50
C GLY A 79 7.80 -3.40 14.77
N CYS A 80 9.01 -3.17 14.26
CA CYS A 80 10.17 -3.98 14.63
C CYS A 80 11.45 -3.15 14.53
N CYS A 81 12.02 -2.81 15.69
CA CYS A 81 13.29 -2.11 15.80
C CYS A 81 14.24 -2.83 16.75
N GLY A 82 15.53 -2.59 16.56
CA GLY A 82 16.56 -3.15 17.43
C GLY A 82 17.86 -2.40 17.34
N VAL A 83 18.81 -2.87 18.14
CA VAL A 83 20.19 -2.40 18.20
C VAL A 83 21.12 -3.58 18.01
N LEU A 84 22.21 -3.37 17.26
CA LEU A 84 23.17 -4.41 16.92
C LEU A 84 24.57 -3.84 16.67
N GLY A 85 25.56 -4.73 16.66
CA GLY A 85 26.90 -4.44 16.12
C GLY A 85 27.98 -4.13 17.16
N LYS A 86 27.65 -4.07 18.44
CA LYS A 86 28.60 -3.97 19.56
C LYS A 86 28.06 -4.70 20.78
N ALA A 87 28.96 -5.21 21.61
CA ALA A 87 28.62 -5.70 22.95
C ALA A 87 28.00 -4.55 23.76
N MET A 88 26.83 -4.79 24.35
CA MET A 88 26.07 -3.79 25.11
C MET A 88 25.34 -4.44 26.29
N ALA A 89 25.05 -3.62 27.31
CA ALA A 89 24.25 -4.03 28.44
C ALA A 89 22.84 -4.42 27.97
N LEU A 90 22.34 -5.57 28.41
CA LEU A 90 21.03 -6.12 28.06
C LEU A 90 19.91 -5.11 28.29
N GLY A 91 19.95 -4.46 29.46
CA GLY A 91 18.92 -3.51 29.85
C GLY A 91 18.83 -2.32 28.88
N ASP A 92 19.97 -1.76 28.48
CA ASP A 92 20.03 -0.70 27.47
C ASP A 92 19.58 -1.20 26.10
N ALA A 93 20.02 -2.40 25.70
CA ALA A 93 19.67 -2.98 24.42
C ALA A 93 18.15 -3.16 24.25
N VAL A 94 17.50 -3.72 25.27
CA VAL A 94 16.06 -3.98 25.27
C VAL A 94 15.27 -2.67 25.39
N ARG A 95 15.69 -1.73 26.26
CA ARG A 95 15.07 -0.41 26.39
C ARG A 95 15.10 0.35 25.06
N ASP A 96 16.27 0.42 24.43
CA ASP A 96 16.43 1.11 23.14
C ASP A 96 15.56 0.46 22.05
N ALA A 97 15.55 -0.86 21.98
CA ALA A 97 14.74 -1.59 21.01
C ALA A 97 13.23 -1.35 21.25
N ALA A 98 12.78 -1.40 22.52
CA ALA A 98 11.38 -1.13 22.90
C ALA A 98 10.95 0.30 22.54
N VAL A 99 11.73 1.30 22.94
CA VAL A 99 11.44 2.72 22.68
C VAL A 99 11.40 3.02 21.18
N LYS A 100 12.36 2.50 20.42
CA LYS A 100 12.39 2.67 18.96
C LYS A 100 11.24 1.95 18.28
N THR A 101 10.86 0.77 18.75
CA THR A 101 9.74 0.00 18.17
C THR A 101 8.41 0.72 18.41
N ALA A 102 8.25 1.35 19.58
CA ALA A 102 7.04 2.08 19.92
C ALA A 102 6.79 3.33 19.05
N ARG A 103 7.84 4.03 18.58
CA ARG A 103 7.66 5.34 17.89
C ARG A 103 8.53 5.59 16.66
N ASP A 104 9.64 4.91 16.51
CA ASP A 104 10.69 5.29 15.56
C ASP A 104 10.79 4.37 14.34
N ASP A 105 9.97 3.32 14.23
CA ASP A 105 9.89 2.48 13.03
C ASP A 105 9.38 3.32 11.84
N ARG A 106 10.28 3.70 10.94
CA ARG A 106 10.00 4.64 9.84
C ARG A 106 8.97 4.13 8.84
N ARG A 107 8.68 2.83 8.83
CA ARG A 107 7.74 2.21 7.90
C ARG A 107 6.30 2.34 8.37
N MET A 108 6.08 2.63 9.67
CA MET A 108 4.77 2.56 10.30
C MET A 108 4.49 3.83 11.12
N ALA A 109 3.23 4.08 11.45
CA ALA A 109 2.86 5.11 12.42
C ALA A 109 3.40 4.76 13.83
N PRO A 110 3.63 5.74 14.72
CA PRO A 110 3.83 5.44 16.14
C PRO A 110 2.69 4.59 16.71
N ILE A 111 2.97 3.74 17.70
CA ILE A 111 1.94 2.94 18.38
C ILE A 111 1.02 3.88 19.19
N SER A 112 -0.28 3.76 18.99
CA SER A 112 -1.32 4.44 19.76
C SER A 112 -1.61 3.67 21.06
N PRO A 113 -1.94 4.35 22.17
CA PRO A 113 -2.30 3.68 23.42
C PRO A 113 -3.47 2.68 23.29
N CYS A 114 -4.41 2.93 22.37
CA CYS A 114 -5.56 2.03 22.16
C CYS A 114 -5.15 0.69 21.54
N GLU A 115 -3.97 0.60 20.92
CA GLU A 115 -3.46 -0.63 20.31
C GLU A 115 -2.88 -1.58 21.36
N LEU A 116 -2.29 -1.06 22.44
CA LEU A 116 -1.46 -1.83 23.38
C LEU A 116 -2.08 -3.15 23.86
N PRO A 117 -3.37 -3.22 24.25
CA PRO A 117 -3.97 -4.47 24.73
C PRO A 117 -4.13 -5.55 23.66
N PHE A 118 -4.06 -5.17 22.38
CA PHE A 118 -4.34 -6.04 21.23
C PHE A 118 -3.06 -6.42 20.46
N LEU A 119 -1.89 -6.06 20.99
CA LEU A 119 -0.61 -6.41 20.39
C LEU A 119 -0.05 -7.70 20.98
N HIS A 120 0.64 -8.47 20.16
CA HIS A 120 1.60 -9.49 20.56
C HIS A 120 3.00 -8.88 20.50
N MET A 121 3.83 -9.14 21.51
CA MET A 121 5.19 -8.63 21.58
C MET A 121 6.20 -9.77 21.69
N ASP A 122 7.24 -9.72 20.85
CA ASP A 122 8.40 -10.59 20.94
C ASP A 122 9.67 -9.76 21.20
N VAL A 123 10.45 -10.18 22.21
CA VAL A 123 11.80 -9.68 22.48
C VAL A 123 12.79 -10.73 21.98
N THR A 124 13.65 -10.36 21.03
CA THR A 124 14.69 -11.24 20.52
C THR A 124 16.05 -10.76 20.98
N LEU A 125 16.76 -11.59 21.75
CA LEU A 125 18.13 -11.33 22.16
C LEU A 125 19.10 -12.01 21.21
N LEU A 126 20.19 -11.31 20.87
CA LEU A 126 21.22 -11.83 19.99
C LEU A 126 22.42 -12.34 20.77
N GLY A 127 22.77 -13.61 20.51
CA GLY A 127 23.99 -14.23 21.00
C GLY A 127 25.25 -13.70 20.30
N PRO A 128 26.43 -14.21 20.68
CA PRO A 128 27.68 -13.84 20.04
C PRO A 128 27.70 -14.20 18.55
N PHE A 129 28.22 -13.28 17.72
CA PHE A 129 28.43 -13.53 16.29
C PHE A 129 29.63 -14.47 16.08
N GLN A 130 29.39 -15.57 15.38
CA GLN A 130 30.41 -16.55 15.00
C GLN A 130 30.71 -16.42 13.52
N ARG A 131 31.97 -16.13 13.16
CA ARG A 131 32.37 -16.02 11.76
C ARG A 131 32.41 -17.39 11.08
N VAL A 132 31.72 -17.53 9.96
CA VAL A 132 31.77 -18.70 9.08
C VAL A 132 33.11 -18.71 8.35
N GLN A 133 33.86 -19.81 8.48
CA GLN A 133 35.17 -19.97 7.86
C GLN A 133 35.08 -20.54 6.44
N GLN A 134 34.00 -21.27 6.14
CA GLN A 134 33.70 -21.82 4.83
C GLN A 134 33.55 -20.70 3.78
N THR A 135 33.82 -21.02 2.52
CA THR A 135 33.71 -20.10 1.38
C THR A 135 32.92 -20.76 0.26
N GLY A 136 32.46 -19.98 -0.73
CA GLY A 136 31.64 -20.51 -1.82
C GLY A 136 30.38 -21.23 -1.31
N ARG A 137 29.99 -22.29 -2.02
CA ARG A 137 28.78 -23.07 -1.73
C ARG A 137 28.84 -23.88 -0.43
N ASP A 138 30.03 -24.13 0.11
CA ASP A 138 30.18 -24.87 1.38
C ASP A 138 29.57 -24.10 2.57
N ARG A 139 29.34 -22.79 2.43
CA ARG A 139 28.62 -21.98 3.42
C ARG A 139 27.18 -22.45 3.66
N ILE A 140 26.54 -23.11 2.68
CA ILE A 140 25.19 -23.66 2.83
C ILE A 140 25.14 -24.67 3.98
N ALA A 141 26.16 -25.55 4.07
CA ALA A 141 26.22 -26.59 5.09
C ALA A 141 26.46 -26.05 6.51
N ALA A 142 26.95 -24.81 6.63
CA ALA A 142 27.16 -24.15 7.93
C ALA A 142 25.88 -23.50 8.50
N VAL A 143 24.83 -23.36 7.68
CA VAL A 143 23.60 -22.66 8.06
C VAL A 143 22.51 -23.68 8.45
N GLU A 144 22.09 -23.64 9.71
CA GLU A 144 20.96 -24.40 10.23
C GLU A 144 19.72 -23.49 10.29
N VAL A 145 18.77 -23.70 9.37
CA VAL A 145 17.53 -22.91 9.29
C VAL A 145 16.71 -23.08 10.57
N GLY A 146 16.20 -21.96 11.10
CA GLY A 146 15.42 -21.92 12.34
C GLY A 146 16.25 -21.79 13.61
N ARG A 147 17.54 -22.14 13.55
CA ARG A 147 18.49 -21.93 14.65
C ARG A 147 19.36 -20.69 14.43
N HIS A 148 19.99 -20.59 13.26
CA HIS A 148 20.94 -19.53 12.96
C HIS A 148 20.25 -18.31 12.32
N GLY A 149 20.58 -17.13 12.81
CA GLY A 149 20.45 -15.87 12.09
C GLY A 149 21.73 -15.60 11.28
N LEU A 150 21.59 -14.83 10.21
CA LEU A 150 22.68 -14.52 9.29
C LEU A 150 23.01 -13.04 9.34
N MET A 151 24.28 -12.70 9.41
CA MET A 151 24.77 -11.35 9.16
C MET A 151 25.85 -11.40 8.08
N ILE A 152 25.67 -10.61 7.03
CA ILE A 152 26.59 -10.50 5.91
C ILE A 152 27.21 -9.11 5.86
N GLN A 153 28.50 -9.03 5.57
CA GLN A 153 29.22 -7.77 5.41
C GLN A 153 30.15 -7.85 4.19
N HIS A 154 30.06 -6.84 3.33
CA HIS A 154 30.94 -6.67 2.18
C HIS A 154 31.22 -5.17 1.97
N GLY A 155 32.44 -4.72 2.28
CA GLY A 155 32.79 -3.30 2.30
C GLY A 155 31.95 -2.52 3.32
N GLN A 156 31.22 -1.49 2.86
CA GLN A 156 30.31 -0.68 3.69
C GLN A 156 28.88 -1.24 3.76
N GLN A 157 28.58 -2.28 2.98
CA GLN A 157 27.25 -2.88 2.93
C GLN A 157 27.13 -3.98 3.98
N SER A 158 26.01 -4.00 4.69
CA SER A 158 25.70 -5.06 5.64
C SER A 158 24.22 -5.37 5.68
N GLY A 159 23.89 -6.63 5.93
CA GLY A 159 22.52 -7.10 6.08
C GLY A 159 22.46 -8.15 7.17
N LEU A 160 21.36 -8.14 7.94
CA LEU A 160 21.12 -9.11 9.00
C LEU A 160 19.70 -9.65 8.90
N LEU A 161 19.53 -10.96 8.98
CA LEU A 161 18.24 -11.63 9.10
C LEU A 161 18.20 -12.49 10.38
N LEU A 162 17.07 -12.41 11.09
CA LEU A 162 16.83 -13.18 12.31
C LEU A 162 16.57 -14.67 11.98
N PRO A 163 16.80 -15.60 12.93
CA PRO A 163 16.59 -17.03 12.71
C PRO A 163 15.17 -17.40 12.24
N SER A 164 14.14 -16.70 12.74
CA SER A 164 12.74 -17.00 12.44
C SER A 164 12.34 -16.72 10.99
N VAL A 165 13.02 -15.77 10.32
CA VAL A 165 12.61 -15.29 8.98
C VAL A 165 12.61 -16.41 7.95
N ALA A 166 13.63 -17.28 7.97
CA ALA A 166 13.72 -18.39 7.03
C ALA A 166 12.62 -19.44 7.26
N VAL A 167 12.24 -19.67 8.52
CA VAL A 167 11.15 -20.61 8.88
C VAL A 167 9.80 -20.05 8.43
N GLU A 168 9.51 -18.79 8.78
CA GLU A 168 8.26 -18.11 8.40
C GLU A 168 8.05 -18.06 6.88
N ARG A 169 9.14 -17.98 6.12
CA ARG A 169 9.11 -17.91 4.64
C ARG A 169 9.26 -19.27 3.95
N GLY A 170 9.44 -20.36 4.69
CA GLY A 170 9.70 -21.69 4.11
C GLY A 170 10.98 -21.74 3.27
N TRP A 171 12.00 -20.96 3.63
CA TRP A 171 13.27 -20.90 2.91
C TRP A 171 14.24 -21.99 3.37
N ASN A 172 15.00 -22.54 2.42
CA ASN A 172 16.18 -23.35 2.72
C ASN A 172 17.40 -22.44 2.97
N ALA A 173 18.52 -23.05 3.39
CA ALA A 173 19.75 -22.32 3.71
C ALA A 173 20.29 -21.47 2.54
N GLU A 174 20.22 -21.97 1.30
CA GLU A 174 20.68 -21.24 0.12
C GLU A 174 19.81 -20.00 -0.16
N LYS A 175 18.48 -20.15 -0.16
CA LYS A 175 17.56 -19.00 -0.28
C LYS A 175 17.77 -18.00 0.86
N PHE A 176 18.08 -18.47 2.06
CA PHE A 176 18.32 -17.60 3.21
C PHE A 176 19.60 -16.76 3.04
N LEU A 177 20.68 -17.37 2.52
CA LEU A 177 21.93 -16.68 2.16
C LEU A 177 21.72 -15.65 1.04
N GLN A 178 20.92 -15.99 0.02
CA GLN A 178 20.56 -15.05 -1.04
C GLN A 178 19.73 -13.88 -0.50
N ALA A 179 18.77 -14.15 0.38
CA ALA A 179 17.90 -13.13 0.97
C ALA A 179 18.69 -12.14 1.84
N VAL A 180 19.68 -12.60 2.62
CA VAL A 180 20.51 -11.69 3.43
C VAL A 180 21.41 -10.80 2.55
N CYS A 181 21.88 -11.31 1.39
CA CYS A 181 22.58 -10.49 0.38
C CYS A 181 21.68 -9.38 -0.15
N THR A 182 20.47 -9.73 -0.60
CA THR A 182 19.49 -8.75 -1.09
C THR A 182 19.20 -7.69 -0.03
N LYS A 183 19.06 -8.10 1.23
CA LYS A 183 18.85 -7.16 2.35
C LYS A 183 20.03 -6.22 2.59
N ALA A 184 21.26 -6.67 2.32
CA ALA A 184 22.46 -5.84 2.36
C ALA A 184 22.61 -4.91 1.13
N GLY A 185 21.70 -5.02 0.14
CA GLY A 185 21.84 -4.35 -1.16
C GLY A 185 22.93 -4.97 -2.04
N LEU A 186 23.26 -6.24 -1.82
CA LEU A 186 24.26 -7.01 -2.58
C LEU A 186 23.57 -7.93 -3.61
N PRO A 187 24.26 -8.31 -4.70
CA PRO A 187 23.80 -9.37 -5.60
C PRO A 187 23.53 -10.68 -4.85
N MET A 188 22.53 -11.46 -5.27
CA MET A 188 22.10 -12.68 -4.57
C MET A 188 23.21 -13.72 -4.39
N GLY A 189 24.20 -13.78 -5.28
CA GLY A 189 25.36 -14.68 -5.17
C GLY A 189 26.54 -14.13 -4.34
N ALA A 190 26.42 -12.93 -3.77
CA ALA A 190 27.55 -12.28 -3.09
C ALA A 190 28.04 -13.05 -1.85
N TRP A 191 27.21 -13.91 -1.26
CA TRP A 191 27.59 -14.79 -0.16
C TRP A 191 28.60 -15.87 -0.56
N GLU A 192 28.78 -16.16 -1.85
CA GLU A 192 29.79 -17.11 -2.32
C GLU A 192 31.19 -16.48 -2.37
N ASN A 193 31.28 -15.14 -2.43
CA ASN A 193 32.54 -14.42 -2.56
C ASN A 193 33.40 -14.55 -1.28
N ALA A 194 34.70 -14.79 -1.47
CA ALA A 194 35.69 -14.88 -0.41
C ALA A 194 35.85 -13.55 0.37
N ASP A 195 35.66 -12.41 -0.29
CA ASP A 195 35.76 -11.08 0.34
C ASP A 195 34.52 -10.74 1.19
N THR A 196 33.44 -11.50 1.05
CA THR A 196 32.22 -11.34 1.84
C THR A 196 32.35 -12.07 3.16
N GLN A 197 32.20 -11.35 4.27
CA GLN A 197 32.18 -11.93 5.60
C GLN A 197 30.76 -12.38 5.95
N LEU A 198 30.64 -13.62 6.43
CA LEU A 198 29.39 -14.19 6.91
C LEU A 198 29.54 -14.54 8.39
N PHE A 199 28.58 -14.12 9.19
CA PHE A 199 28.48 -14.43 10.61
C PHE A 199 27.15 -15.13 10.89
N LEU A 200 27.22 -16.15 11.74
CA LEU A 200 26.07 -16.82 12.34
C LEU A 200 25.87 -16.27 13.74
N PHE A 201 24.63 -16.20 14.18
CA PHE A 201 24.30 -15.96 15.57
C PHE A 201 23.02 -16.72 15.91
N GLU A 202 22.84 -17.04 17.18
CA GLU A 202 21.57 -17.56 17.65
C GLU A 202 20.71 -16.40 18.17
N GLY A 203 19.41 -16.48 17.92
CA GLY A 203 18.43 -15.52 18.38
C GLY A 203 17.33 -16.26 19.11
N HIS A 204 17.06 -15.85 20.35
CA HIS A 204 15.97 -16.42 21.14
C HIS A 204 14.85 -15.38 21.25
N ALA A 205 13.76 -15.62 20.55
CA ALA A 205 12.54 -14.85 20.70
C ALA A 205 11.78 -15.32 21.96
N MET A 206 11.36 -14.35 22.77
CA MET A 206 10.53 -14.58 23.95
C MET A 206 9.44 -13.51 23.98
N GLY A 207 8.20 -13.93 24.16
CA GLY A 207 7.08 -13.03 23.92
C GLY A 207 5.74 -13.63 24.29
N GLY A 208 4.69 -12.86 24.02
CA GLY A 208 3.30 -13.20 24.32
C GLY A 208 2.36 -12.03 24.06
N PRO A 209 1.06 -12.21 24.34
CA PRO A 209 0.09 -11.12 24.32
C PRO A 209 0.56 -9.98 25.24
N LEU A 210 0.71 -8.78 24.69
CA LEU A 210 1.27 -7.64 25.40
C LEU A 210 0.42 -7.29 26.63
N ALA A 211 -0.90 -7.48 26.55
CA ALA A 211 -1.85 -7.27 27.64
C ALA A 211 -1.48 -7.99 28.94
N GLU A 212 -0.83 -9.16 28.88
CA GLU A 212 -0.40 -9.91 30.07
C GLU A 212 0.75 -9.23 30.83
N PHE A 213 1.42 -8.28 30.19
CA PHE A 213 2.62 -7.61 30.71
C PHE A 213 2.43 -6.10 30.88
N LEU A 214 1.28 -5.54 30.49
CA LEU A 214 1.02 -4.12 30.60
C LEU A 214 0.84 -3.68 32.06
N PRO A 215 1.37 -2.51 32.44
CA PRO A 215 1.06 -1.93 33.74
C PRO A 215 -0.42 -1.50 33.83
N GLU A 216 -0.96 -1.53 35.05
CA GLU A 216 -2.31 -1.03 35.31
C GLU A 216 -2.44 0.49 35.08
N GLY A 217 -3.66 0.93 34.78
CA GLY A 217 -4.00 2.35 34.69
C GLY A 217 -3.37 3.10 33.51
N LEU A 218 -3.05 2.40 32.41
CA LEU A 218 -2.65 3.07 31.16
C LEU A 218 -3.84 3.82 30.54
N PRO A 219 -3.63 5.05 30.03
CA PRO A 219 -4.68 5.75 29.31
C PRO A 219 -4.97 5.05 27.97
N ARG A 220 -6.23 5.10 27.52
CA ARG A 220 -6.64 4.57 26.21
C ARG A 220 -6.34 5.52 25.05
N SER A 221 -6.15 6.80 25.33
CA SER A 221 -5.85 7.83 24.35
C SER A 221 -4.88 8.87 24.92
N LEU A 222 -4.21 9.60 24.04
CA LEU A 222 -3.38 10.74 24.44
C LEU A 222 -4.28 11.97 24.65
N PRO A 223 -3.85 12.94 25.49
CA PRO A 223 -4.54 14.22 25.59
C PRO A 223 -4.57 14.93 24.23
N LEU A 224 -5.73 15.47 23.86
CA LEU A 224 -5.87 16.28 22.65
C LEU A 224 -5.02 17.55 22.78
N PRO A 225 -4.32 17.97 21.71
CA PRO A 225 -3.43 19.13 21.75
C PRO A 225 -4.14 20.49 21.61
N LEU A 226 -5.48 20.50 21.52
CA LEU A 226 -6.33 21.68 21.33
C LEU A 226 -7.71 21.47 21.95
N THR A 227 -8.38 22.59 22.24
CA THR A 227 -9.74 22.64 22.78
C THR A 227 -10.79 22.76 21.67
N GLU A 228 -12.06 22.50 22.01
CA GLU A 228 -13.19 22.73 21.09
C GLU A 228 -13.32 24.21 20.69
N THR A 229 -12.97 25.13 21.60
CA THR A 229 -12.96 26.57 21.34
C THR A 229 -11.94 26.93 20.27
N ASP A 230 -10.71 26.39 20.37
CA ASP A 230 -9.67 26.60 19.36
C ASP A 230 -10.11 26.08 18.00
N LEU A 231 -10.73 24.89 17.97
CA LEU A 231 -11.24 24.27 16.74
C LEU A 231 -12.35 25.10 16.09
N ALA A 232 -13.29 25.61 16.88
CA ALA A 232 -14.36 26.48 16.39
C ALA A 232 -13.81 27.77 15.78
N GLU A 233 -12.73 28.32 16.35
CA GLU A 233 -12.06 29.48 15.80
C GLU A 233 -11.35 29.19 14.48
N TYR A 234 -10.65 28.04 14.37
CA TYR A 234 -10.09 27.59 13.09
C TYR A 234 -11.17 27.47 12.00
N ALA A 235 -12.33 26.88 12.33
CA ALA A 235 -13.45 26.75 11.40
C ALA A 235 -14.02 28.11 10.96
N ARG A 236 -14.16 29.06 11.90
CA ARG A 236 -14.62 30.42 11.62
C ARG A 236 -13.68 31.14 10.65
N VAL A 237 -12.38 31.16 10.94
CA VAL A 237 -11.37 31.81 10.08
C VAL A 237 -11.30 31.14 8.72
N ALA A 238 -11.44 29.80 8.64
CA ALA A 238 -11.50 29.11 7.36
C ALA A 238 -12.68 29.57 6.49
N GLY A 239 -13.87 29.76 7.09
CA GLY A 239 -15.04 30.32 6.41
C GLY A 239 -14.80 31.75 5.91
N GLU A 240 -14.26 32.63 6.76
CA GLU A 240 -13.90 34.01 6.40
C GLU A 240 -12.89 34.05 5.25
N ASN A 241 -11.87 33.19 5.29
CA ASN A 241 -10.87 33.07 4.23
C ASN A 241 -11.50 32.64 2.90
N ILE A 242 -12.39 31.65 2.91
CA ILE A 242 -13.07 31.19 1.69
C ILE A 242 -13.91 32.32 1.09
N VAL A 243 -14.72 33.02 1.90
CA VAL A 243 -15.56 34.13 1.44
C VAL A 243 -14.72 35.28 0.89
N ALA A 244 -13.63 35.64 1.57
CA ALA A 244 -12.69 36.65 1.12
C ALA A 244 -12.08 36.27 -0.24
N LEU A 245 -11.56 35.04 -0.38
CA LEU A 245 -10.96 34.54 -1.62
C LEU A 245 -11.94 34.51 -2.79
N VAL A 246 -13.18 34.03 -2.56
CA VAL A 246 -14.22 34.01 -3.60
C VAL A 246 -14.52 35.42 -4.09
N SER A 247 -14.57 36.39 -3.18
CA SER A 247 -14.90 37.79 -3.47
C SER A 247 -13.71 38.66 -3.93
N GLY A 248 -12.51 38.07 -4.07
CA GLY A 248 -11.28 38.80 -4.43
C GLY A 248 -10.68 39.66 -3.31
N GLY A 249 -11.10 39.44 -2.06
CA GLY A 249 -10.56 40.08 -0.85
C GLY A 249 -9.26 39.44 -0.33
N ALA A 250 -8.69 40.02 0.72
CA ALA A 250 -7.46 39.54 1.35
C ALA A 250 -7.77 38.52 2.47
N PRO A 251 -7.28 37.27 2.37
CA PRO A 251 -7.46 36.27 3.43
C PRO A 251 -6.39 36.42 4.53
N SER A 252 -6.65 35.78 5.68
CA SER A 252 -5.69 35.60 6.76
C SER A 252 -4.86 34.33 6.55
N TYR A 253 -3.54 34.46 6.54
CA TYR A 253 -2.61 33.34 6.28
C TYR A 253 -2.26 32.55 7.54
N ILE A 254 -2.29 33.21 8.70
CA ILE A 254 -1.92 32.67 10.02
C ILE A 254 -2.90 33.22 11.04
N ILE A 255 -3.23 32.41 12.06
CA ILE A 255 -3.98 32.80 13.25
C ILE A 255 -2.99 32.92 14.42
N PRO A 256 -2.50 34.12 14.77
CA PRO A 256 -1.31 34.29 15.61
C PRO A 256 -1.41 33.72 17.03
N HIS A 257 -2.61 33.63 17.59
CA HIS A 257 -2.83 33.15 18.96
C HIS A 257 -3.16 31.65 19.03
N LEU A 258 -3.30 30.96 17.89
CA LEU A 258 -3.53 29.52 17.84
C LEU A 258 -2.24 28.77 17.47
N SER A 259 -2.07 27.58 18.03
CA SER A 259 -0.88 26.74 17.81
C SER A 259 -0.90 26.09 16.43
N ASP A 260 0.19 26.22 15.66
CA ASP A 260 0.36 25.46 14.41
C ASP A 260 0.93 24.06 14.70
N LEU A 261 0.04 23.08 14.73
CA LEU A 261 0.33 21.70 15.12
C LEU A 261 0.42 20.78 13.90
N HIS A 262 0.93 19.57 14.10
CA HIS A 262 0.84 18.52 13.09
C HIS A 262 -0.38 17.63 13.35
N VAL A 263 -1.23 17.47 12.34
CA VAL A 263 -2.43 16.61 12.38
C VAL A 263 -2.28 15.45 11.39
N ASN A 264 -3.00 14.35 11.59
CA ASN A 264 -2.98 13.22 10.65
C ASN A 264 -4.15 13.23 9.67
N ALA A 265 -5.23 13.93 10.00
CA ALA A 265 -6.33 14.20 9.08
C ALA A 265 -6.89 15.60 9.32
N LEU A 266 -7.34 16.25 8.25
CA LEU A 266 -8.10 17.49 8.29
C LEU A 266 -9.28 17.37 7.34
N VAL A 267 -10.50 17.40 7.88
CA VAL A 267 -11.73 17.40 7.08
C VAL A 267 -12.40 18.76 7.21
N LEU A 268 -12.56 19.43 6.08
CA LEU A 268 -13.29 20.68 5.95
C LEU A 268 -14.71 20.37 5.44
N SER A 269 -15.69 20.49 6.33
CA SER A 269 -17.10 20.31 6.01
C SER A 269 -17.72 21.63 5.59
N MET A 270 -18.34 21.66 4.41
CA MET A 270 -18.92 22.85 3.83
C MET A 270 -20.43 22.66 3.73
N HIS A 271 -21.21 23.60 4.26
CA HIS A 271 -22.66 23.66 4.11
C HIS A 271 -23.02 25.02 3.51
N TRP A 272 -23.73 25.02 2.38
CA TRP A 272 -24.07 26.27 1.70
C TRP A 272 -25.42 26.23 0.99
N SER A 273 -25.96 27.41 0.72
CA SER A 273 -27.17 27.62 -0.08
C SER A 273 -26.88 28.63 -1.20
N ASN A 274 -27.58 28.52 -2.33
CA ASN A 274 -27.55 29.54 -3.38
C ASN A 274 -28.94 30.20 -3.46
N PRO A 275 -29.04 31.54 -3.44
CA PRO A 275 -30.31 32.25 -3.48
C PRO A 275 -31.18 31.90 -4.71
N GLU A 276 -30.55 31.65 -5.86
CA GLU A 276 -31.22 31.37 -7.13
C GLU A 276 -31.63 29.89 -7.32
N ALA A 277 -31.10 28.99 -6.49
CA ALA A 277 -31.43 27.56 -6.54
C ALA A 277 -32.40 27.24 -5.40
N ALA A 278 -33.71 27.24 -5.70
CA ALA A 278 -34.77 26.98 -4.73
C ALA A 278 -34.45 25.79 -3.79
N GLY A 279 -34.13 26.09 -2.52
CA GLY A 279 -34.35 25.21 -1.37
C GLY A 279 -33.41 24.01 -1.12
N SER A 280 -32.37 23.73 -1.92
CA SER A 280 -31.47 22.62 -1.59
C SER A 280 -30.22 23.10 -0.82
N ALA A 281 -30.24 22.96 0.50
CA ALA A 281 -29.02 23.04 1.30
C ALA A 281 -28.02 22.00 0.78
N ARG A 282 -26.86 22.47 0.31
CA ARG A 282 -25.80 21.61 -0.21
C ARG A 282 -24.77 21.35 0.89
N SER A 283 -24.14 20.18 0.83
CA SER A 283 -23.02 19.86 1.69
C SER A 283 -21.96 19.06 0.95
N ALA A 284 -20.70 19.31 1.29
CA ALA A 284 -19.56 18.59 0.76
C ALA A 284 -18.44 18.56 1.80
N ASN A 285 -17.58 17.54 1.71
CA ASN A 285 -16.39 17.43 2.55
C ASN A 285 -15.14 17.44 1.67
N ALA A 286 -14.12 18.18 2.07
CA ALA A 286 -12.77 18.06 1.55
C ALA A 286 -11.87 17.48 2.65
N ILE A 287 -11.00 16.53 2.30
CA ILE A 287 -10.10 15.89 3.26
C ILE A 287 -8.66 15.96 2.78
N GLN A 288 -7.76 16.29 3.70
CA GLN A 288 -6.32 16.05 3.59
C GLN A 288 -5.92 15.05 4.69
N PHE A 289 -5.07 14.10 4.33
CA PHE A 289 -4.72 12.98 5.20
C PHE A 289 -3.27 12.58 5.02
N SER A 290 -2.61 12.27 6.14
CA SER A 290 -1.29 11.64 6.14
C SER A 290 -1.07 10.84 7.42
N ILE A 291 -0.68 9.57 7.25
CA ILE A 291 -0.28 8.71 8.36
C ILE A 291 1.07 9.18 8.92
N ARG A 292 2.04 9.48 8.04
CA ARG A 292 3.38 9.96 8.40
C ARG A 292 4.08 10.63 7.19
N PRO A 293 4.73 11.80 7.36
CA PRO A 293 4.65 12.69 8.53
C PRO A 293 3.25 13.33 8.65
N GLY A 294 2.91 13.88 9.82
CA GLY A 294 1.67 14.67 9.96
C GLY A 294 1.66 15.91 9.06
N LEU A 295 0.49 16.53 8.91
CA LEU A 295 0.23 17.73 8.13
C LEU A 295 0.30 18.98 9.01
N PRO A 296 1.02 20.05 8.61
CA PRO A 296 1.00 21.32 9.32
C PRO A 296 -0.39 21.97 9.22
N LEU A 297 -1.04 22.19 10.36
CA LEU A 297 -2.46 22.53 10.46
C LEU A 297 -2.84 23.80 9.70
N GLN A 298 -2.22 24.94 10.01
CA GLN A 298 -2.68 26.23 9.49
C GLN A 298 -2.44 26.36 7.98
N SER A 299 -1.27 25.95 7.51
CA SER A 299 -0.94 26.00 6.08
C SER A 299 -1.77 25.03 5.25
N THR A 300 -2.03 23.82 5.76
CA THR A 300 -2.91 22.84 5.10
C THR A 300 -4.35 23.36 5.03
N LEU A 301 -4.87 23.92 6.14
CA LEU A 301 -6.20 24.50 6.18
C LEU A 301 -6.33 25.66 5.18
N TYR A 302 -5.34 26.56 5.11
CA TYR A 302 -5.32 27.65 4.15
C TYR A 302 -5.33 27.16 2.69
N GLN A 303 -4.53 26.13 2.36
CA GLN A 303 -4.55 25.52 1.03
C GLN A 303 -5.92 24.93 0.68
N MET A 304 -6.58 24.28 1.64
CA MET A 304 -7.95 23.77 1.46
C MET A 304 -8.95 24.91 1.24
N CYS A 305 -8.82 26.03 1.95
CA CYS A 305 -9.61 27.23 1.70
C CYS A 305 -9.44 27.75 0.26
N GLN A 306 -8.21 27.76 -0.27
CA GLN A 306 -7.93 28.17 -1.65
C GLN A 306 -8.59 27.25 -2.68
N GLN A 307 -8.49 25.93 -2.48
CA GLN A 307 -9.10 24.94 -3.37
C GLN A 307 -10.63 25.06 -3.38
N THR A 308 -11.23 25.22 -2.19
CA THR A 308 -12.67 25.43 -2.02
C THR A 308 -13.13 26.74 -2.66
N ALA A 309 -12.40 27.84 -2.47
CA ALA A 309 -12.74 29.12 -3.08
C ALA A 309 -12.72 29.04 -4.61
N ALA A 310 -11.70 28.39 -5.19
CA ALA A 310 -11.63 28.17 -6.64
C ALA A 310 -12.79 27.31 -7.16
N MET A 311 -13.25 26.32 -6.39
CA MET A 311 -14.46 25.55 -6.70
C MET A 311 -15.71 26.44 -6.71
N PHE A 312 -15.90 27.25 -5.66
CA PHE A 312 -17.06 28.14 -5.55
C PHE A 312 -17.09 29.23 -6.63
N GLN A 313 -15.94 29.77 -7.02
CA GLN A 313 -15.84 30.70 -8.14
C GLN A 313 -16.30 30.06 -9.46
N ARG A 314 -15.89 28.81 -9.74
CA ARG A 314 -16.36 28.08 -10.94
C ARG A 314 -17.86 27.79 -10.91
N GLN A 315 -18.45 27.67 -9.72
CA GLN A 315 -19.87 27.38 -9.53
C GLN A 315 -20.75 28.64 -9.39
N GLY A 316 -20.17 29.84 -9.40
CA GLY A 316 -20.91 31.09 -9.21
C GLY A 316 -21.59 31.19 -7.83
N PHE A 317 -20.89 30.80 -6.77
CA PHE A 317 -21.42 30.89 -5.40
C PHE A 317 -21.74 32.34 -4.96
N SER A 318 -22.92 32.55 -4.35
CA SER A 318 -23.39 33.87 -3.92
C SER A 318 -24.24 33.87 -2.62
N GLY A 319 -24.22 32.78 -1.85
CA GLY A 319 -25.09 32.63 -0.66
C GLY A 319 -24.36 32.53 0.67
N GLU A 320 -25.00 31.90 1.67
CA GLU A 320 -24.41 31.67 2.98
C GLU A 320 -23.52 30.42 2.98
N LEU A 321 -22.37 30.50 3.67
CA LEU A 321 -21.43 29.39 3.86
C LEU A 321 -21.22 29.15 5.35
N ARG A 322 -21.42 27.91 5.79
CA ARG A 322 -21.04 27.42 7.11
C ARG A 322 -19.95 26.38 6.95
N ILE A 323 -18.89 26.54 7.74
CA ILE A 323 -17.75 25.63 7.78
C ILE A 323 -17.76 24.84 9.09
N GLY A 324 -17.59 23.54 8.95
CA GLY A 324 -17.18 22.65 10.03
C GLY A 324 -15.75 22.17 9.82
N LEU A 325 -15.08 21.85 10.91
CA LEU A 325 -13.72 21.35 10.91
C LEU A 325 -13.60 20.12 11.80
N THR A 326 -12.95 19.09 11.27
CA THR A 326 -12.64 17.85 11.99
C THR A 326 -11.16 17.55 11.83
N LEU A 327 -10.46 17.35 12.95
CA LEU A 327 -9.03 17.04 12.98
C LEU A 327 -8.81 15.64 13.55
N GLY A 328 -7.92 14.89 12.90
CA GLY A 328 -7.51 13.55 13.32
C GLY A 328 -6.08 13.52 13.87
N PHE A 329 -5.86 12.73 14.92
CA PHE A 329 -4.60 12.54 15.62
C PHE A 329 -4.35 11.05 15.92
N ASP A 330 -3.14 10.73 16.37
CA ASP A 330 -2.81 9.43 16.98
C ASP A 330 -3.30 8.20 16.19
N PRO A 331 -2.84 8.01 14.93
CA PRO A 331 -3.28 6.89 14.10
C PRO A 331 -2.92 5.54 14.72
N ALA A 332 -3.91 4.64 14.74
CA ALA A 332 -3.76 3.22 15.06
C ALA A 332 -4.02 2.38 13.81
N MET A 333 -3.36 1.23 13.65
CA MET A 333 -3.56 0.30 12.53
C MET A 333 -4.32 -0.94 13.00
N HIS A 334 -5.37 -1.30 12.27
CA HIS A 334 -6.31 -2.37 12.62
C HIS A 334 -6.27 -3.55 11.65
N GLY A 335 -5.56 -3.42 10.52
CA GLY A 335 -5.39 -4.48 9.53
C GLY A 335 -5.86 -4.03 8.16
N PHE A 336 -6.50 -4.93 7.42
CA PHE A 336 -6.87 -4.70 6.01
C PHE A 336 -8.31 -5.13 5.74
N GLY A 337 -9.03 -4.29 5.00
CA GLY A 337 -10.39 -4.58 4.53
C GLY A 337 -11.35 -5.09 5.60
N ALA A 338 -12.18 -6.06 5.24
CA ALA A 338 -13.20 -6.65 6.11
C ALA A 338 -12.61 -7.48 7.24
N GLN A 339 -11.34 -7.85 7.13
CA GLN A 339 -10.64 -8.67 8.12
C GLN A 339 -9.94 -7.80 9.19
N ALA A 340 -10.08 -6.48 9.13
CA ALA A 340 -9.52 -5.58 10.11
C ALA A 340 -10.13 -5.83 11.50
N ASP A 341 -9.26 -5.93 12.50
CA ASP A 341 -9.64 -6.06 13.91
C ASP A 341 -9.79 -4.67 14.53
N LEU A 342 -11.04 -4.24 14.72
CA LEU A 342 -11.40 -2.95 15.31
C LEU A 342 -11.48 -2.98 16.84
N ALA A 343 -11.03 -4.05 17.50
CA ALA A 343 -11.00 -4.09 18.95
C ALA A 343 -10.17 -2.92 19.52
N GLY A 344 -10.75 -2.20 20.49
CA GLY A 344 -10.14 -1.01 21.08
C GLY A 344 -10.44 0.31 20.37
N VAL A 345 -11.19 0.29 19.25
CA VAL A 345 -11.69 1.52 18.63
C VAL A 345 -12.96 1.96 19.36
N ASP A 346 -12.88 3.11 20.03
CA ASP A 346 -14.05 3.78 20.60
C ASP A 346 -14.50 4.88 19.64
N SER A 347 -15.67 4.73 19.01
CA SER A 347 -16.19 5.70 18.05
C SER A 347 -16.61 7.02 18.70
N ALA A 348 -16.72 7.06 20.04
CA ALA A 348 -17.00 8.29 20.76
C ALA A 348 -15.93 9.37 20.53
N ASP A 349 -14.66 8.95 20.43
CA ASP A 349 -13.52 9.85 20.22
C ASP A 349 -12.61 9.46 19.05
N ARG A 350 -12.90 8.38 18.31
CA ARG A 350 -12.11 7.97 17.14
C ARG A 350 -12.92 7.86 15.86
N ALA A 351 -12.32 8.33 14.76
CA ALA A 351 -12.76 8.01 13.41
C ALA A 351 -12.21 6.67 12.94
N VAL A 352 -12.95 6.00 12.07
CA VAL A 352 -12.48 4.89 11.24
C VAL A 352 -12.00 5.45 9.90
N VAL A 353 -10.85 4.96 9.44
CA VAL A 353 -10.22 5.40 8.20
C VAL A 353 -9.80 4.18 7.40
N ILE A 354 -10.06 4.18 6.09
CA ILE A 354 -9.53 3.19 5.15
C ILE A 354 -8.81 3.93 4.03
N ALA A 355 -7.53 3.62 3.84
CA ALA A 355 -6.68 4.39 2.94
C ALA A 355 -5.67 3.54 2.18
N ASP A 356 -5.48 3.89 0.91
CA ASP A 356 -4.36 3.46 0.08
C ASP A 356 -3.63 4.68 -0.51
N ALA A 357 -2.72 4.47 -1.46
CA ALA A 357 -1.93 5.54 -2.06
C ALA A 357 -2.75 6.60 -2.83
N ARG A 358 -4.01 6.32 -3.18
CA ARG A 358 -4.88 7.14 -4.05
C ARG A 358 -6.26 7.42 -3.46
N HIS A 359 -6.70 6.66 -2.47
CA HIS A 359 -8.04 6.75 -1.91
C HIS A 359 -7.98 6.85 -0.40
N CYS A 360 -8.88 7.67 0.16
CA CYS A 360 -9.06 7.81 1.59
C CYS A 360 -10.55 7.90 1.89
N GLY A 361 -11.06 6.94 2.66
CA GLY A 361 -12.35 7.03 3.33
C GLY A 361 -12.15 7.36 4.80
N PHE A 362 -12.87 8.35 5.30
CA PHE A 362 -12.84 8.79 6.70
C PHE A 362 -14.27 8.87 7.23
N ALA A 363 -14.56 8.19 8.34
CA ALA A 363 -15.86 8.20 8.99
C ALA A 363 -15.74 8.44 10.49
N PHE A 364 -16.48 9.42 10.99
CA PHE A 364 -16.64 9.74 12.39
C PHE A 364 -18.13 9.89 12.69
N ASP A 365 -18.66 9.06 13.58
CA ASP A 365 -20.00 9.17 14.12
C ASP A 365 -20.04 8.53 15.52
N PRO A 366 -20.03 9.33 16.60
CA PRO A 366 -20.04 8.85 17.97
C PRO A 366 -21.24 7.96 18.33
N ALA A 367 -22.32 8.00 17.55
CA ALA A 367 -23.53 7.24 17.81
C ALA A 367 -23.49 5.83 17.20
N ARG A 368 -22.46 5.48 16.43
CA ARG A 368 -22.39 4.22 15.68
C ARG A 368 -21.13 3.43 16.01
N PRO A 369 -21.19 2.09 16.04
CA PRO A 369 -20.03 1.25 16.27
C PRO A 369 -19.04 1.34 15.09
N ALA A 370 -17.76 1.08 15.36
CA ALA A 370 -16.69 1.22 14.38
C ALA A 370 -16.87 0.29 13.17
N GLU A 371 -17.43 -0.89 13.38
CA GLU A 371 -17.72 -1.89 12.35
C GLU A 371 -18.72 -1.35 11.32
N GLU A 372 -19.79 -0.70 11.77
CA GLU A 372 -20.77 -0.08 10.87
C GLU A 372 -20.16 1.08 10.07
N LEU A 373 -19.24 1.83 10.67
CA LEU A 373 -18.52 2.91 9.96
C LEU A 373 -17.57 2.34 8.90
N LEU A 374 -16.86 1.25 9.22
CA LEU A 374 -16.01 0.55 8.27
C LEU A 374 -16.81 0.02 7.08
N ASP A 375 -17.95 -0.64 7.35
CA ASP A 375 -18.82 -1.18 6.30
C ASP A 375 -19.35 -0.08 5.38
N GLU A 376 -19.77 1.06 5.93
CA GLU A 376 -20.20 2.20 5.12
C GLU A 376 -19.06 2.78 4.27
N LEU A 377 -17.85 2.89 4.82
CA LEU A 377 -16.69 3.33 4.04
C LEU A 377 -16.35 2.35 2.92
N ARG A 378 -16.37 1.05 3.19
CA ARG A 378 -16.16 0.01 2.16
C ARG A 378 -17.18 0.12 1.04
N GLN A 379 -18.46 0.33 1.36
CA GLN A 379 -19.51 0.49 0.35
C GLN A 379 -19.32 1.75 -0.51
N ARG A 380 -18.75 2.82 0.05
CA ARG A 380 -18.54 4.09 -0.68
C ARG A 380 -17.20 4.17 -1.41
N LEU A 381 -16.23 3.33 -1.06
CA LEU A 381 -14.95 3.26 -1.75
C LEU A 381 -15.01 2.38 -3.00
N PRO A 382 -14.19 2.68 -4.02
CA PRO A 382 -14.07 1.82 -5.18
C PRO A 382 -13.52 0.45 -4.77
N ILE A 383 -13.97 -0.61 -5.46
CA ILE A 383 -13.62 -2.02 -5.24
C ILE A 383 -12.12 -2.24 -4.93
N GLY A 384 -11.23 -1.63 -5.71
CA GLY A 384 -9.77 -1.79 -5.52
C GLY A 384 -9.21 -1.23 -4.22
N SER A 385 -10.00 -0.45 -3.47
CA SER A 385 -9.60 0.24 -2.24
C SER A 385 -10.36 -0.26 -1.01
N ARG A 386 -11.36 -1.14 -1.18
CA ARG A 386 -12.17 -1.69 -0.07
C ARG A 386 -11.36 -2.58 0.87
N ASP A 387 -10.27 -3.17 0.38
CA ASP A 387 -9.36 -4.01 1.17
C ASP A 387 -8.05 -3.30 1.54
N ALA A 388 -8.03 -1.98 1.45
CA ALA A 388 -6.89 -1.17 1.86
C ALA A 388 -6.66 -1.23 3.39
N ALA A 389 -5.57 -0.60 3.83
CA ALA A 389 -5.23 -0.55 5.24
C ALA A 389 -6.30 0.21 6.03
N VAL A 390 -6.74 -0.40 7.12
CA VAL A 390 -7.74 0.16 8.04
C VAL A 390 -7.02 0.74 9.25
N HIS A 391 -7.34 1.99 9.54
CA HIS A 391 -6.83 2.77 10.64
C HIS A 391 -7.96 3.33 11.49
N SER A 392 -7.63 3.74 12.71
CA SER A 392 -8.46 4.66 13.47
C SER A 392 -7.64 5.86 13.90
N MET A 393 -8.29 6.99 14.13
CA MET A 393 -7.62 8.23 14.57
C MET A 393 -8.45 8.86 15.67
N GLN A 394 -7.81 9.37 16.72
CA GLN A 394 -8.51 10.21 17.69
C GLN A 394 -8.98 11.50 17.00
N VAL A 395 -10.17 11.97 17.31
CA VAL A 395 -10.84 13.07 16.62
C VAL A 395 -11.28 14.16 17.58
N ILE A 396 -11.12 15.40 17.12
CA ILE A 396 -11.89 16.55 17.62
C ILE A 396 -12.63 17.18 16.44
N SER A 397 -13.92 17.49 16.63
CA SER A 397 -14.81 17.84 15.54
C SER A 397 -15.82 18.91 15.95
N THR A 398 -16.03 19.91 15.10
CA THR A 398 -17.19 20.83 15.23
C THR A 398 -18.46 20.21 14.66
N MET A 399 -18.35 19.03 14.05
CA MET A 399 -19.44 18.33 13.37
C MET A 399 -19.82 17.08 14.18
N PRO A 400 -21.13 16.81 14.37
CA PRO A 400 -21.59 15.63 15.12
C PRO A 400 -21.30 14.32 14.39
N ARG A 401 -21.22 14.37 13.05
CA ARG A 401 -20.86 13.25 12.19
C ARG A 401 -20.16 13.75 10.94
N VAL A 402 -19.20 12.98 10.45
CA VAL A 402 -18.45 13.28 9.22
C VAL A 402 -18.19 12.00 8.47
N ILE A 403 -18.55 11.98 7.19
CA ILE A 403 -18.12 10.94 6.26
C ILE A 403 -17.54 11.62 5.03
N SER A 404 -16.27 11.38 4.76
CA SER A 404 -15.54 11.97 3.64
C SER A 404 -14.85 10.88 2.84
N ILE A 405 -15.06 10.89 1.53
CA ILE A 405 -14.38 10.02 0.58
C ILE A 405 -13.57 10.92 -0.35
N SER A 406 -12.27 10.69 -0.40
CA SER A 406 -11.37 11.29 -1.38
C SER A 406 -10.92 10.21 -2.34
N MET A 407 -11.22 10.42 -3.61
CA MET A 407 -10.88 9.51 -4.71
C MET A 407 -10.63 10.32 -5.99
N PRO A 408 -9.87 9.78 -6.95
CA PRO A 408 -9.72 10.41 -8.26
C PRO A 408 -11.10 10.67 -8.90
N THR A 409 -11.34 11.90 -9.34
CA THR A 409 -12.55 12.23 -10.08
C THR A 409 -12.39 11.78 -11.54
N PRO A 410 -13.33 11.01 -12.10
CA PRO A 410 -13.27 10.61 -13.50
C PRO A 410 -13.36 11.82 -14.43
N VAL A 411 -12.63 11.78 -15.53
CA VAL A 411 -12.66 12.83 -16.56
C VAL A 411 -13.55 12.37 -17.72
N SER A 412 -14.78 12.85 -17.77
CA SER A 412 -15.76 12.49 -18.82
C SER A 412 -15.52 13.18 -20.18
N ARG A 413 -14.30 13.63 -20.46
CA ARG A 413 -13.99 14.36 -21.70
C ARG A 413 -14.13 13.44 -22.92
N GLN A 414 -14.98 13.85 -23.85
CA GLN A 414 -15.16 13.21 -25.15
C GLN A 414 -14.21 13.81 -26.20
N GLY A 415 -13.83 13.02 -27.20
CA GLY A 415 -12.86 13.38 -28.25
C GLY A 415 -12.03 12.18 -28.69
N VAL A 416 -11.06 12.38 -29.58
CA VAL A 416 -10.15 11.29 -30.02
C VAL A 416 -9.04 11.09 -28.99
N ARG A 417 -8.81 9.85 -28.56
CA ARG A 417 -7.69 9.48 -27.69
C ARG A 417 -6.41 9.42 -28.52
N PRO A 418 -5.42 10.31 -28.31
CA PRO A 418 -4.17 10.31 -29.08
C PRO A 418 -3.29 9.10 -28.72
N PRO A 419 -2.32 8.70 -29.57
CA PRO A 419 -1.36 7.67 -29.21
C PRO A 419 -0.46 8.13 -28.04
N ALA A 420 -0.26 7.28 -27.04
CA ALA A 420 0.57 7.57 -25.88
C ALA A 420 1.95 6.88 -25.96
N VAL A 421 2.04 5.76 -26.70
CA VAL A 421 3.25 4.94 -26.77
C VAL A 421 3.78 4.71 -28.19
N ALA A 422 3.21 5.38 -29.20
CA ALA A 422 3.82 5.52 -30.52
C ALA A 422 5.26 6.07 -30.42
N GLY A 423 6.19 5.45 -31.12
CA GLY A 423 7.63 5.72 -31.05
C GLY A 423 8.36 5.00 -29.91
N LYS A 424 7.64 4.44 -28.93
CA LYS A 424 8.23 3.70 -27.79
C LYS A 424 7.95 2.20 -27.88
N PHE A 425 6.67 1.82 -28.01
CA PHE A 425 6.23 0.43 -28.04
C PHE A 425 6.10 -0.11 -29.47
N TYR A 426 5.83 0.78 -30.42
CA TYR A 426 5.79 0.51 -31.86
C TYR A 426 6.19 1.80 -32.62
N PRO A 427 6.60 1.71 -33.91
CA PRO A 427 6.98 2.89 -34.69
C PRO A 427 5.84 3.92 -34.82
N ALA A 428 6.15 5.20 -34.64
CA ALA A 428 5.16 6.29 -34.80
C ALA A 428 4.79 6.53 -36.28
N GLU A 429 5.73 6.31 -37.19
CA GLU A 429 5.54 6.48 -38.63
C GLU A 429 4.75 5.29 -39.21
N ASP A 430 3.76 5.60 -40.06
CA ASP A 430 2.78 4.62 -40.55
C ASP A 430 3.42 3.51 -41.39
N ALA A 431 4.35 3.83 -42.30
CA ALA A 431 5.01 2.84 -43.13
C ALA A 431 5.89 1.90 -42.29
N ALA A 432 6.70 2.44 -41.38
CA ALA A 432 7.54 1.65 -40.46
C ALA A 432 6.71 0.76 -39.53
N ARG A 433 5.55 1.24 -39.06
CA ARG A 433 4.63 0.43 -38.23
C ARG A 433 4.05 -0.74 -39.03
N ARG A 434 3.56 -0.48 -40.24
CA ARG A 434 3.04 -1.52 -41.14
C ARG A 434 4.10 -2.55 -41.50
N GLU A 435 5.31 -2.10 -41.84
CA GLU A 435 6.44 -2.99 -42.14
C GLU A 435 6.79 -3.88 -40.93
N LEU A 436 6.82 -3.31 -39.72
CA LEU A 436 7.03 -4.09 -38.50
C LEU A 436 5.93 -5.16 -38.34
N VAL A 437 4.66 -4.78 -38.46
CA VAL A 437 3.53 -5.71 -38.31
C VAL A 437 3.59 -6.80 -39.38
N ASP A 438 3.83 -6.47 -40.65
CA ASP A 438 3.96 -7.42 -41.75
C ASP A 438 5.10 -8.43 -41.53
N ARG A 439 6.23 -7.99 -40.94
CA ARG A 439 7.31 -8.91 -40.52
C ARG A 439 6.89 -9.83 -39.38
N LEU A 440 6.15 -9.31 -38.39
CA LEU A 440 5.70 -10.08 -37.22
C LEU A 440 4.66 -11.14 -37.58
N VAL A 441 3.80 -10.87 -38.58
CA VAL A 441 2.76 -11.80 -39.02
C VAL A 441 3.25 -12.83 -40.05
N LYS A 442 4.50 -12.73 -40.48
CA LYS A 442 5.08 -13.66 -41.45
C LYS A 442 5.19 -15.07 -40.87
N GLY A 443 4.65 -16.05 -41.59
CA GLY A 443 4.68 -17.47 -41.21
C GLY A 443 3.60 -18.26 -41.96
N PRO A 444 3.54 -19.60 -41.78
CA PRO A 444 2.48 -20.42 -42.37
C PRO A 444 1.10 -19.97 -41.87
N ALA A 445 0.09 -19.96 -42.75
CA ALA A 445 -1.27 -19.58 -42.39
C ALA A 445 -1.79 -20.51 -41.28
N PRO A 446 -2.21 -19.99 -40.11
CA PRO A 446 -2.74 -20.83 -39.05
C PRO A 446 -4.16 -21.28 -39.37
N HIS A 447 -4.63 -22.31 -38.65
CA HIS A 447 -6.06 -22.59 -38.58
C HIS A 447 -6.76 -21.41 -37.90
N GLN A 448 -7.80 -20.87 -38.54
CA GLN A 448 -8.58 -19.76 -38.01
C GLN A 448 -9.73 -20.28 -37.13
N LEU A 449 -10.15 -19.45 -36.18
CA LEU A 449 -11.09 -19.74 -35.10
C LEU A 449 -12.03 -18.54 -34.93
N ARG A 450 -13.20 -18.78 -34.33
CA ARG A 450 -14.16 -17.76 -33.88
C ARG A 450 -14.24 -17.72 -32.35
N PRO A 451 -13.17 -17.29 -31.65
CA PRO A 451 -13.17 -17.28 -30.19
C PRO A 451 -14.17 -16.26 -29.62
N LEU A 452 -14.69 -16.57 -28.43
CA LEU A 452 -15.39 -15.61 -27.58
C LEU A 452 -14.40 -14.64 -26.92
N ALA A 453 -13.29 -15.18 -26.44
CA ALA A 453 -12.23 -14.44 -25.77
C ALA A 453 -10.82 -14.86 -26.25
N VAL A 454 -9.88 -13.94 -26.21
CA VAL A 454 -8.45 -14.18 -26.46
C VAL A 454 -7.60 -13.46 -25.42
N MET A 455 -6.40 -13.97 -25.14
CA MET A 455 -5.39 -13.28 -24.34
C MET A 455 -4.19 -12.89 -25.22
N VAL A 456 -3.76 -11.64 -25.13
CA VAL A 456 -2.71 -11.06 -25.98
C VAL A 456 -1.74 -10.23 -25.13
N PRO A 457 -0.41 -10.38 -25.29
CA PRO A 457 0.57 -9.57 -24.58
C PRO A 457 0.57 -8.11 -25.05
N HIS A 458 1.05 -7.21 -24.19
CA HIS A 458 1.10 -5.76 -24.46
C HIS A 458 2.46 -5.11 -24.22
N ALA A 459 3.54 -5.87 -24.02
CA ALA A 459 4.88 -5.33 -24.16
C ALA A 459 5.11 -4.73 -25.57
N GLY A 460 6.15 -3.90 -25.71
CA GLY A 460 6.51 -3.32 -27.01
C GLY A 460 6.69 -4.38 -28.10
N LEU A 461 6.23 -4.09 -29.32
CA LEU A 461 6.08 -5.07 -30.41
C LEU A 461 7.39 -5.73 -30.84
N LYS A 462 8.54 -5.12 -30.56
CA LYS A 462 9.86 -5.75 -30.76
C LYS A 462 10.09 -6.98 -29.86
N TYR A 463 9.42 -7.06 -28.71
CA TYR A 463 9.56 -8.13 -27.73
C TYR A 463 8.45 -9.17 -27.87
N SER A 464 7.19 -8.75 -27.68
CA SER A 464 6.03 -9.65 -27.63
C SER A 464 5.29 -9.78 -28.97
N GLY A 465 5.64 -8.98 -29.97
CA GLY A 465 4.85 -8.83 -31.20
C GLY A 465 4.66 -10.13 -31.99
N LYS A 466 5.62 -11.08 -31.94
CA LYS A 466 5.47 -12.39 -32.60
C LYS A 466 4.41 -13.25 -31.91
N ILE A 467 4.32 -13.19 -30.59
CA ILE A 467 3.31 -13.91 -29.80
C ILE A 467 1.94 -13.27 -30.06
N ALA A 468 1.85 -11.94 -30.00
CA ALA A 468 0.62 -11.23 -30.33
C ALA A 468 0.13 -11.51 -31.76
N ALA A 469 1.03 -11.45 -32.75
CA ALA A 469 0.73 -11.78 -34.15
C ALA A 469 0.17 -13.20 -34.31
N ASN A 470 0.70 -14.17 -33.56
CA ASN A 470 0.20 -15.54 -33.58
C ASN A 470 -1.27 -15.63 -33.11
N VAL A 471 -1.68 -14.83 -32.12
CA VAL A 471 -3.08 -14.80 -31.68
C VAL A 471 -3.95 -14.13 -32.74
N TRP A 472 -3.61 -12.91 -33.18
CA TRP A 472 -4.42 -12.14 -34.13
C TRP A 472 -4.64 -12.86 -35.47
N ARG A 473 -3.65 -13.60 -35.99
CA ARG A 473 -3.77 -14.36 -37.25
C ARG A 473 -4.76 -15.53 -37.18
N ARG A 474 -5.11 -15.99 -35.97
CA ARG A 474 -6.04 -17.11 -35.76
C ARG A 474 -7.49 -16.68 -35.69
N ILE A 475 -7.81 -15.39 -35.73
CA ILE A 475 -9.18 -14.90 -35.52
C ILE A 475 -9.84 -14.65 -36.88
N GLU A 476 -11.00 -15.27 -37.09
CA GLU A 476 -11.86 -15.01 -38.26
C GLU A 476 -12.70 -13.73 -38.08
N ASP A 477 -13.10 -13.13 -39.20
CA ASP A 477 -14.13 -12.09 -39.27
C ASP A 477 -13.91 -10.91 -38.29
N LEU A 478 -12.66 -10.45 -38.16
CA LEU A 478 -12.31 -9.29 -37.34
C LEU A 478 -12.88 -7.98 -37.91
N ASP A 479 -12.80 -7.78 -39.21
CA ASP A 479 -13.16 -6.50 -39.82
C ASP A 479 -14.65 -6.17 -39.64
N GLY A 480 -14.94 -5.03 -39.00
CA GLY A 480 -16.31 -4.62 -38.66
C GLY A 480 -16.84 -5.17 -37.33
N ARG A 481 -16.05 -5.96 -36.58
CA ARG A 481 -16.43 -6.48 -35.27
C ARG A 481 -16.17 -5.45 -34.16
N THR A 482 -16.98 -5.47 -33.10
CA THR A 482 -16.68 -4.74 -31.85
C THR A 482 -15.74 -5.58 -30.98
N LEU A 483 -14.65 -4.98 -30.53
CA LEU A 483 -13.71 -5.57 -29.59
C LEU A 483 -13.83 -4.87 -28.24
N VAL A 484 -13.95 -5.66 -27.18
CA VAL A 484 -13.83 -5.16 -25.81
C VAL A 484 -12.43 -5.56 -25.32
N ILE A 485 -11.52 -4.59 -25.30
CA ILE A 485 -10.13 -4.81 -24.89
C ILE A 485 -10.00 -4.42 -23.43
N VAL A 486 -9.78 -5.42 -22.57
CA VAL A 486 -9.64 -5.28 -21.13
C VAL A 486 -8.17 -5.41 -20.77
N GLY A 487 -7.56 -4.31 -20.33
CA GLY A 487 -6.17 -4.27 -19.91
C GLY A 487 -6.02 -3.87 -18.44
N PRO A 488 -4.89 -4.20 -17.81
CA PRO A 488 -4.58 -3.69 -16.51
C PRO A 488 -4.29 -2.19 -16.56
N LYS A 489 -4.56 -1.53 -15.46
CA LYS A 489 -4.27 -0.12 -15.27
C LYS A 489 -2.88 0.04 -14.65
N HIS A 490 -1.91 0.45 -15.46
CA HIS A 490 -0.53 0.70 -15.05
C HIS A 490 -0.33 2.13 -14.52
N THR A 491 -1.18 3.07 -14.92
CA THR A 491 -0.98 4.49 -14.60
C THR A 491 -1.65 4.89 -13.29
N PRO A 492 -1.12 5.93 -12.59
CA PRO A 492 -1.75 6.45 -11.38
C PRO A 492 -3.03 7.25 -11.68
N ARG A 493 -3.27 7.67 -12.92
CA ARG A 493 -4.33 8.63 -13.30
C ARG A 493 -5.71 8.00 -13.35
N GLY A 494 -6.73 8.79 -13.01
CA GLY A 494 -8.12 8.36 -13.13
C GLY A 494 -8.54 7.29 -12.12
N VAL A 495 -9.76 6.77 -12.29
CA VAL A 495 -10.37 5.73 -11.42
C VAL A 495 -9.74 4.35 -11.66
N ASN A 496 -9.90 3.43 -10.71
CA ASN A 496 -9.32 2.08 -10.82
C ASN A 496 -9.99 1.20 -11.89
N TRP A 497 -11.28 1.39 -12.14
CA TRP A 497 -12.07 0.61 -13.09
C TRP A 497 -12.69 1.60 -14.09
N ALA A 498 -12.03 1.76 -15.23
CA ALA A 498 -12.37 2.80 -16.21
C ALA A 498 -12.81 2.20 -17.54
N VAL A 499 -13.80 2.85 -18.15
CA VAL A 499 -14.19 2.65 -19.55
C VAL A 499 -13.87 3.92 -20.33
N CYS A 500 -13.30 3.76 -21.51
CA CYS A 500 -12.88 4.90 -22.31
C CYS A 500 -14.08 5.70 -22.83
N PRO A 501 -14.20 7.01 -22.52
CA PRO A 501 -15.29 7.86 -23.04
C PRO A 501 -14.91 8.57 -24.35
N CYS A 502 -13.71 8.34 -24.87
CA CYS A 502 -13.24 8.96 -26.11
C CYS A 502 -14.02 8.41 -27.32
N THR A 503 -14.28 9.21 -28.34
CA THR A 503 -15.06 8.81 -29.53
C THR A 503 -14.28 7.88 -30.46
N ALA A 504 -12.95 7.91 -30.40
CA ALA A 504 -12.07 7.08 -31.21
C ALA A 504 -10.68 6.93 -30.58
N TRP A 505 -9.96 5.89 -31.01
CA TRP A 505 -8.55 5.65 -30.71
C TRP A 505 -7.70 6.03 -31.93
N SER A 506 -6.67 6.86 -31.76
CA SER A 506 -5.75 7.22 -32.84
C SER A 506 -4.41 6.50 -32.70
N LEU A 507 -3.92 5.95 -33.82
CA LEU A 507 -2.53 5.51 -33.98
C LEU A 507 -1.67 6.60 -34.65
N SER A 508 -2.27 7.35 -35.56
CA SER A 508 -1.68 8.48 -36.28
C SER A 508 -2.78 9.42 -36.78
N GLN A 509 -2.41 10.50 -37.48
CA GLN A 509 -3.38 11.38 -38.14
C GLN A 509 -4.23 10.68 -39.20
N ALA A 510 -3.73 9.60 -39.81
CA ALA A 510 -4.41 8.88 -40.88
C ALA A 510 -5.10 7.58 -40.42
N VAL A 511 -4.84 7.13 -39.19
CA VAL A 511 -5.31 5.83 -38.70
C VAL A 511 -6.00 6.00 -37.35
N THR A 512 -7.32 5.78 -37.37
CA THR A 512 -8.20 5.85 -36.20
C THR A 512 -9.14 4.64 -36.17
N PHE A 513 -9.58 4.26 -34.97
CA PHE A 513 -10.59 3.23 -34.73
C PHE A 513 -11.74 3.84 -33.93
N GLU A 514 -12.97 3.62 -34.36
CA GLU A 514 -14.15 4.08 -33.64
C GLU A 514 -14.23 3.41 -32.25
N ASN A 515 -14.60 4.17 -31.22
CA ASN A 515 -15.02 3.59 -29.95
C ASN A 515 -16.53 3.37 -29.98
N ASP A 516 -16.99 2.19 -29.57
CA ASP A 516 -18.41 1.91 -29.40
C ASP A 516 -18.91 2.60 -28.11
N LEU A 517 -19.27 3.88 -28.24
CA LEU A 517 -19.66 4.73 -27.12
C LEU A 517 -20.94 4.26 -26.43
N GLU A 518 -21.87 3.68 -27.17
CA GLU A 518 -23.11 3.16 -26.62
C GLU A 518 -22.83 1.97 -25.70
N LEU A 519 -21.96 1.05 -26.15
CA LEU A 519 -21.52 -0.06 -25.33
C LEU A 519 -20.67 0.42 -24.13
N ALA A 520 -19.80 1.41 -24.33
CA ALA A 520 -19.03 2.02 -23.24
C ALA A 520 -19.92 2.65 -22.15
N GLN A 521 -20.97 3.37 -22.55
CA GLN A 521 -21.96 3.95 -21.65
C GLN A 521 -22.79 2.86 -20.96
N THR A 522 -23.14 1.79 -21.67
CA THR A 522 -23.85 0.64 -21.11
C THR A 522 -23.03 -0.01 -20.00
N PHE A 523 -21.72 -0.21 -20.21
CA PHE A 523 -20.84 -0.73 -19.17
C PHE A 523 -20.78 0.18 -17.96
N ALA A 524 -20.59 1.48 -18.15
CA ALA A 524 -20.55 2.43 -17.03
C ALA A 524 -21.88 2.56 -16.26
N ALA A 525 -23.01 2.21 -16.91
CA ALA A 525 -24.33 2.26 -16.29
C ALA A 525 -24.75 0.95 -15.61
N ARG A 526 -24.28 -0.21 -16.12
CA ARG A 526 -24.72 -1.54 -15.69
C ARG A 526 -23.71 -2.31 -14.85
N VAL A 527 -22.43 -1.93 -14.91
CA VAL A 527 -21.35 -2.58 -14.17
C VAL A 527 -20.85 -1.60 -13.11
N GLU A 528 -21.19 -1.85 -11.85
CA GLU A 528 -21.02 -0.90 -10.73
C GLU A 528 -19.64 -0.23 -10.65
N PRO A 529 -18.51 -0.96 -10.75
CA PRO A 529 -17.21 -0.33 -10.62
C PRO A 529 -16.77 0.50 -11.82
N LEU A 530 -17.37 0.31 -13.00
CA LEU A 530 -16.91 0.92 -14.25
C LEU A 530 -17.38 2.37 -14.39
N GLN A 531 -16.43 3.30 -14.56
CA GLN A 531 -16.75 4.72 -14.80
C GLN A 531 -16.14 5.24 -16.10
N LEU A 532 -16.83 6.17 -16.75
CA LEU A 532 -16.36 6.87 -17.94
C LEU A 532 -15.21 7.83 -17.59
N ASP A 533 -13.97 7.47 -17.92
CA ASP A 533 -12.79 8.24 -17.51
C ASP A 533 -11.66 8.28 -18.55
N ALA A 534 -11.54 9.40 -19.25
CA ALA A 534 -10.47 9.64 -20.21
C ALA A 534 -9.07 9.71 -19.56
N ALA A 535 -8.98 10.13 -18.29
CA ALA A 535 -7.68 10.29 -17.63
C ALA A 535 -6.99 8.94 -17.39
N ALA A 536 -7.77 7.90 -17.08
CA ALA A 536 -7.27 6.54 -16.92
C ALA A 536 -6.66 5.97 -18.22
N HIS A 537 -7.15 6.40 -19.39
CA HIS A 537 -6.68 5.91 -20.69
C HIS A 537 -5.64 6.80 -21.39
N ALA A 538 -5.39 8.00 -20.87
CA ALA A 538 -4.57 9.02 -21.53
C ALA A 538 -3.11 8.56 -21.77
N GLU A 539 -2.56 7.80 -20.83
CA GLU A 539 -1.18 7.26 -20.90
C GLU A 539 -1.14 5.72 -20.79
N GLU A 540 -2.31 5.07 -20.74
CA GLU A 540 -2.40 3.61 -20.64
C GLU A 540 -2.11 2.95 -21.99
N HIS A 541 -1.32 1.87 -21.97
CA HIS A 541 -0.77 1.25 -23.17
C HIS A 541 -1.34 -0.14 -23.45
N GLY A 542 -1.88 -0.83 -22.44
CA GLY A 542 -2.37 -2.22 -22.59
C GLY A 542 -3.37 -2.39 -23.73
N ILE A 543 -4.19 -1.37 -24.00
CA ILE A 543 -5.18 -1.34 -25.10
C ILE A 543 -4.53 -0.88 -26.41
N GLU A 544 -3.75 0.22 -26.37
CA GLU A 544 -3.16 0.85 -27.56
C GLU A 544 -2.24 -0.09 -28.35
N VAL A 545 -1.45 -0.92 -27.66
CA VAL A 545 -0.45 -1.81 -28.28
C VAL A 545 -1.09 -2.88 -29.17
N GLN A 546 -2.40 -3.12 -29.03
CA GLN A 546 -3.15 -4.06 -29.87
C GLN A 546 -3.57 -3.46 -31.21
N LEU A 547 -3.75 -2.14 -31.26
CA LEU A 547 -4.29 -1.44 -32.42
C LEU A 547 -3.44 -1.57 -33.72
N PRO A 548 -2.10 -1.65 -33.68
CA PRO A 548 -1.31 -1.89 -34.90
C PRO A 548 -1.65 -3.20 -35.62
N PHE A 549 -2.06 -4.24 -34.89
CA PHE A 549 -2.52 -5.48 -35.52
C PHE A 549 -3.94 -5.32 -36.10
N LEU A 550 -4.81 -4.55 -35.45
CA LEU A 550 -6.13 -4.23 -35.98
C LEU A 550 -6.04 -3.42 -37.27
N GLU A 551 -5.04 -2.54 -37.42
CA GLU A 551 -4.79 -1.84 -38.69
C GLU A 551 -4.57 -2.83 -39.85
N ARG A 552 -4.00 -4.01 -39.57
CA ARG A 552 -3.71 -5.05 -40.56
C ARG A 552 -4.85 -6.03 -40.79
N PHE A 553 -5.62 -6.37 -39.75
CA PHE A 553 -6.61 -7.45 -39.77
C PHE A 553 -8.07 -7.00 -39.71
N GLY A 554 -8.36 -5.79 -39.22
CA GLY A 554 -9.72 -5.29 -39.04
C GLY A 554 -9.77 -3.77 -38.94
N ARG A 555 -9.62 -3.08 -40.07
CA ARG A 555 -9.56 -1.60 -40.13
C ARG A 555 -10.87 -0.94 -39.75
N ARG A 556 -12.00 -1.65 -39.85
CA ARG A 556 -13.34 -1.15 -39.51
C ARG A 556 -13.84 -1.65 -38.13
N CYS A 557 -12.96 -2.23 -37.31
CA CYS A 557 -13.33 -2.62 -35.96
C CYS A 557 -13.75 -1.42 -35.11
N LYS A 558 -14.69 -1.65 -34.19
CA LYS A 558 -14.91 -0.75 -33.05
C LYS A 558 -14.14 -1.25 -31.83
N VAL A 559 -13.64 -0.35 -30.99
CA VAL A 559 -12.81 -0.70 -29.82
C VAL A 559 -13.34 -0.03 -28.56
N VAL A 560 -13.85 -0.85 -27.64
CA VAL A 560 -14.16 -0.43 -26.27
C VAL A 560 -12.99 -0.83 -25.36
N GLY A 561 -12.31 0.16 -24.79
CA GLY A 561 -11.17 -0.07 -23.91
C GLY A 561 -11.55 0.02 -22.44
N LEU A 562 -11.24 -1.03 -21.67
CA LEU A 562 -11.42 -1.10 -20.22
C LEU A 562 -10.04 -1.16 -19.55
N ALA A 563 -9.79 -0.28 -18.59
CA ALA A 563 -8.56 -0.27 -17.79
C ALA A 563 -8.90 -0.61 -16.34
N LEU A 564 -8.43 -1.76 -15.86
CA LEU A 564 -8.81 -2.33 -14.56
C LEU A 564 -7.62 -2.38 -13.60
N GLY A 565 -7.82 -1.95 -12.37
CA GLY A 565 -6.81 -1.93 -11.32
C GLY A 565 -7.33 -2.50 -10.01
N GLY A 566 -6.75 -3.62 -9.57
CA GLY A 566 -7.07 -4.27 -8.30
C GLY A 566 -8.52 -4.75 -8.16
N GLY A 567 -8.83 -5.32 -7.01
CA GLY A 567 -10.17 -5.80 -6.65
C GLY A 567 -10.12 -7.14 -5.90
N SER A 568 -11.06 -7.32 -4.97
CA SER A 568 -11.27 -8.61 -4.30
C SER A 568 -11.96 -9.60 -5.24
N TRP A 569 -11.82 -10.90 -5.01
CA TRP A 569 -12.54 -11.90 -5.81
C TRP A 569 -14.06 -11.71 -5.77
N PRO A 570 -14.72 -11.52 -4.60
CA PRO A 570 -16.16 -11.26 -4.55
C PRO A 570 -16.60 -10.07 -5.41
N ASP A 571 -15.82 -8.98 -5.38
CA ASP A 571 -16.11 -7.79 -6.17
C ASP A 571 -15.92 -8.03 -7.68
N ILE A 572 -14.82 -8.71 -8.07
CA ILE A 572 -14.55 -9.06 -9.47
C ILE A 572 -15.66 -9.96 -10.01
N ARG A 573 -16.11 -10.95 -9.23
CA ARG A 573 -17.19 -11.86 -9.61
C ARG A 573 -18.50 -11.12 -9.83
N ALA A 574 -18.88 -10.23 -8.90
CA ALA A 574 -20.09 -9.41 -9.05
C ALA A 574 -20.03 -8.55 -10.33
N ALA A 575 -18.90 -7.89 -10.57
CA ALA A 575 -18.70 -7.11 -11.79
C ALA A 575 -18.71 -7.98 -13.07
N ALA A 576 -18.20 -9.22 -13.01
CA ALA A 576 -18.23 -10.16 -14.12
C ALA A 576 -19.65 -10.60 -14.47
N GLU A 577 -20.51 -10.84 -13.48
CA GLU A 577 -21.93 -11.17 -13.66
C GLU A 577 -22.67 -10.01 -14.35
N GLU A 578 -22.48 -8.78 -13.85
CA GLU A 578 -23.03 -7.56 -14.44
C GLU A 578 -22.52 -7.32 -15.87
N PHE A 579 -21.22 -7.55 -16.10
CA PHE A 579 -20.59 -7.42 -17.41
C PHE A 579 -21.14 -8.46 -18.41
N ALA A 580 -21.30 -9.71 -17.98
CA ALA A 580 -21.88 -10.76 -18.79
C ALA A 580 -23.32 -10.43 -19.19
N ASP A 581 -24.11 -9.89 -18.26
CA ASP A 581 -25.48 -9.43 -18.52
C ASP A 581 -25.55 -8.22 -19.45
N ALA A 582 -24.53 -7.35 -19.44
CA ALA A 582 -24.43 -6.23 -20.36
C ALA A 582 -24.19 -6.65 -21.82
N ILE A 583 -23.52 -7.79 -22.05
CA ILE A 583 -23.18 -8.27 -23.40
C ILE A 583 -24.04 -9.45 -23.89
N ARG A 584 -24.84 -10.07 -23.02
CA ARG A 584 -25.58 -11.33 -23.25
C ARG A 584 -26.38 -11.33 -24.55
N ASP A 585 -27.09 -10.23 -24.80
CA ASP A 585 -28.07 -10.07 -25.88
C ASP A 585 -27.52 -9.35 -27.12
N LEU A 586 -26.25 -8.93 -27.10
CA LEU A 586 -25.61 -8.26 -28.24
C LEU A 586 -25.42 -9.25 -29.40
N GLN A 587 -25.81 -8.83 -30.61
CA GLN A 587 -25.67 -9.59 -31.84
C GLN A 587 -25.05 -8.71 -32.95
N PRO A 588 -23.85 -9.03 -33.46
CA PRO A 588 -22.94 -10.08 -32.98
C PRO A 588 -22.34 -9.73 -31.62
N ARG A 589 -21.99 -10.76 -30.84
CA ARG A 589 -21.26 -10.56 -29.57
C ARG A 589 -19.86 -9.98 -29.82
N PRO A 590 -19.40 -9.05 -28.95
CA PRO A 590 -18.05 -8.52 -29.08
C PRO A 590 -17.00 -9.62 -28.89
N LEU A 591 -15.82 -9.44 -29.50
CA LEU A 591 -14.64 -10.23 -29.13
C LEU A 591 -14.08 -9.67 -27.82
N LEU A 592 -13.93 -10.53 -26.81
CA LEU A 592 -13.29 -10.17 -25.55
C LEU A 592 -11.77 -10.34 -25.69
N VAL A 593 -10.99 -9.31 -25.38
CA VAL A 593 -9.53 -9.32 -25.51
C VAL A 593 -8.92 -9.00 -24.15
N ILE A 594 -8.34 -10.02 -23.51
CA ILE A 594 -7.55 -9.88 -22.30
C ILE A 594 -6.16 -9.41 -22.71
N SER A 595 -5.78 -8.21 -22.28
CA SER A 595 -4.45 -7.68 -22.51
C SER A 595 -3.56 -7.98 -21.30
N SER A 596 -2.63 -8.94 -21.44
CA SER A 596 -1.76 -9.35 -20.33
C SER A 596 -0.41 -9.86 -20.79
N ASP A 597 0.64 -9.36 -20.16
CA ASP A 597 1.92 -10.05 -20.03
C ASP A 597 1.87 -11.02 -18.81
N MET A 598 2.85 -11.92 -18.71
CA MET A 598 2.94 -12.93 -17.64
C MET A 598 3.89 -12.47 -16.52
N ASN A 599 4.76 -13.32 -15.97
CA ASN A 599 5.63 -12.92 -14.89
C ASN A 599 6.74 -11.95 -15.34
N HIS A 600 7.02 -10.97 -14.50
CA HIS A 600 8.13 -10.04 -14.60
C HIS A 600 9.20 -10.33 -13.52
N TYR A 601 10.42 -9.85 -13.78
CA TYR A 601 11.50 -9.74 -12.79
C TYR A 601 12.11 -11.05 -12.23
N ALA A 602 11.97 -12.18 -12.94
CA ALA A 602 12.74 -13.40 -12.63
C ALA A 602 13.64 -13.84 -13.82
N PRO A 603 14.64 -14.73 -13.58
CA PRO A 603 15.39 -15.40 -14.64
C PRO A 603 14.47 -16.24 -15.57
N ASP A 604 14.90 -16.50 -16.82
CA ASP A 604 14.06 -17.18 -17.84
C ASP A 604 13.45 -18.51 -17.36
N GLU A 605 14.25 -19.36 -16.71
CA GLU A 605 13.79 -20.66 -16.21
C GLU A 605 12.67 -20.50 -15.18
N GLU A 606 12.81 -19.53 -14.28
CA GLU A 606 11.80 -19.28 -13.25
C GLU A 606 10.55 -18.60 -13.84
N ASN A 607 10.70 -17.70 -14.81
CA ASN A 607 9.55 -17.15 -15.54
C ASN A 607 8.76 -18.27 -16.22
N ARG A 608 9.42 -19.21 -16.91
CA ARG A 608 8.72 -20.34 -17.55
C ARG A 608 7.94 -21.18 -16.55
N ARG A 609 8.50 -21.40 -15.36
CA ARG A 609 7.85 -22.15 -14.28
C ARG A 609 6.63 -21.40 -13.75
N LEU A 610 6.77 -20.12 -13.41
CA LEU A 610 5.69 -19.28 -12.89
C LEU A 610 4.59 -19.05 -13.93
N ASP A 611 4.97 -18.75 -15.18
CA ASP A 611 4.03 -18.59 -16.29
C ASP A 611 3.23 -19.87 -16.53
N ARG A 612 3.86 -21.04 -16.45
CA ARG A 612 3.18 -22.33 -16.58
C ARG A 612 2.12 -22.50 -15.48
N LEU A 613 2.44 -22.19 -14.23
CA LEU A 613 1.50 -22.28 -13.12
C LEU A 613 0.26 -21.40 -13.36
N ALA A 614 0.45 -20.15 -13.78
CA ALA A 614 -0.67 -19.25 -14.06
C ALA A 614 -1.50 -19.70 -15.28
N LEU A 615 -0.84 -20.16 -16.36
CA LEU A 615 -1.54 -20.65 -17.56
C LEU A 615 -2.31 -21.95 -17.29
N ASP A 616 -1.74 -22.87 -16.51
CA ASP A 616 -2.41 -24.12 -16.14
C ASP A 616 -3.61 -23.83 -15.23
N ALA A 617 -3.48 -22.87 -14.29
CA ALA A 617 -4.61 -22.38 -13.49
C ALA A 617 -5.71 -21.76 -14.38
N MET A 618 -5.34 -20.91 -15.34
CA MET A 618 -6.27 -20.32 -16.30
C MET A 618 -7.00 -21.38 -17.12
N ALA A 619 -6.30 -22.46 -17.52
CA ALA A 619 -6.88 -23.55 -18.31
C ALA A 619 -7.94 -24.37 -17.55
N THR A 620 -8.02 -24.25 -16.22
CA THR A 620 -9.08 -24.90 -15.43
C THR A 620 -10.45 -24.24 -15.60
N GLY A 621 -10.50 -22.99 -16.07
CA GLY A 621 -11.73 -22.20 -16.11
C GLY A 621 -12.18 -21.67 -14.74
N ASP A 622 -11.33 -21.75 -13.71
CA ASP A 622 -11.60 -21.19 -12.38
C ASP A 622 -10.84 -19.86 -12.18
N PRO A 623 -11.52 -18.70 -12.27
CA PRO A 623 -10.88 -17.39 -12.09
C PRO A 623 -10.37 -17.16 -10.67
N GLN A 624 -10.99 -17.73 -9.63
CA GLN A 624 -10.50 -17.59 -8.26
C GLN A 624 -9.19 -18.36 -8.09
N HIS A 625 -9.12 -19.57 -8.65
CA HIS A 625 -7.90 -20.38 -8.64
C HIS A 625 -6.73 -19.64 -9.31
N LEU A 626 -6.95 -18.96 -10.45
CA LEU A 626 -5.94 -18.13 -11.09
C LEU A 626 -5.43 -17.02 -10.16
N ILE A 627 -6.33 -16.29 -9.50
CA ILE A 627 -5.97 -15.22 -8.55
C ILE A 627 -5.14 -15.79 -7.40
N ASP A 628 -5.56 -16.92 -6.83
CA ASP A 628 -4.91 -17.56 -5.69
C ASP A 628 -3.50 -18.06 -6.06
N VAL A 629 -3.34 -18.70 -7.23
CA VAL A 629 -2.02 -19.14 -7.73
C VAL A 629 -1.08 -17.97 -7.94
N CYS A 630 -1.55 -16.90 -8.58
CA CYS A 630 -0.74 -15.70 -8.78
C CYS A 630 -0.32 -15.07 -7.45
N ARG A 631 -1.23 -15.01 -6.47
CA ARG A 631 -0.93 -14.47 -5.14
C ARG A 631 0.05 -15.34 -4.35
N GLN A 632 -0.19 -16.65 -4.27
CA GLN A 632 0.61 -17.59 -3.50
C GLN A 632 2.05 -17.70 -4.00
N HIS A 633 2.24 -17.61 -5.31
CA HIS A 633 3.56 -17.71 -5.94
C HIS A 633 4.17 -16.35 -6.30
N GLU A 634 3.58 -15.24 -5.85
CA GLU A 634 4.03 -13.87 -6.14
C GLU A 634 4.22 -13.61 -7.65
N ILE A 635 3.36 -14.21 -8.49
CA ILE A 635 3.41 -14.07 -9.95
C ILE A 635 2.94 -12.67 -10.32
N SER A 636 3.81 -11.91 -10.98
CA SER A 636 3.55 -10.52 -11.35
C SER A 636 2.75 -10.38 -12.65
N MET A 637 1.86 -11.33 -12.96
CA MET A 637 0.97 -11.29 -14.13
C MET A 637 0.12 -10.01 -14.10
N CYS A 638 0.41 -9.08 -15.02
CA CYS A 638 -0.20 -7.76 -14.97
C CYS A 638 -1.72 -7.81 -15.20
N GLY A 639 -2.21 -8.68 -16.10
CA GLY A 639 -3.62 -8.80 -16.48
C GLY A 639 -4.40 -9.86 -15.72
N VAL A 640 -4.01 -10.21 -14.48
CA VAL A 640 -4.73 -11.20 -13.66
C VAL A 640 -6.20 -10.78 -13.40
N VAL A 641 -6.46 -9.51 -13.11
CA VAL A 641 -7.83 -8.98 -12.90
C VAL A 641 -8.63 -8.95 -14.22
N PRO A 642 -8.10 -8.41 -15.34
CA PRO A 642 -8.72 -8.59 -16.65
C PRO A 642 -9.04 -10.04 -17.02
N ALA A 643 -8.14 -10.99 -16.74
CA ALA A 643 -8.36 -12.39 -17.01
C ALA A 643 -9.50 -12.95 -16.16
N ALA A 644 -9.49 -12.69 -14.85
CA ALA A 644 -10.52 -13.16 -13.92
C ALA A 644 -11.91 -12.54 -14.15
N LEU A 645 -12.00 -11.34 -14.74
CA LEU A 645 -13.29 -10.74 -15.15
C LEU A 645 -13.88 -11.47 -16.37
N ILE A 646 -13.03 -11.92 -17.30
CA ILE A 646 -13.43 -12.48 -18.61
C ILE A 646 -13.66 -13.99 -18.56
N MET A 647 -12.88 -14.70 -17.74
CA MET A 647 -13.07 -16.12 -17.42
C MET A 647 -14.37 -16.32 -16.64
#